data_AF-A0A928D0U9-F1
#
_entry.id   AF-A0A928D0U9-F1
#
_cell.length_a   1.000
_cell.length_b   1.000
_cell.length_c   1.000
_cell.angle_alpha   90.00
_cell.angle_beta   90.00
_cell.angle_gamma   90.00
#
_symmetry.space_group_name_H-M   'P 1'
#
loop_
_entity.id
_entity.type
_entity.pdbx_description
1 polymer ?
#
loop_
_entity_poly.entity_id
_entity_poly.type
_entity_poly.pdbx_seq_one_letter_code
_entity_poly.pdbx_strand_id
1 'polypeptide(L)'
;MNRVLLCLFSILPVLLFAAGKKAPLSYLVILQRPEMAYRDHAALAPSRELRAEIAKRGIIGGMLPLDKRITLEELKKYNFVVVGIDQSDFKLSLTKEEATGLGKLLAEYVRQGGGLYLTRNGGYQFGQDIVALNHILEPFGATVPDEQLIDEKNSFNAPSTSCYWTGNIVPGHPVTEGVKGLFIPEVHGTYKTYTDFASPVKVDSNWTVLAKMEVTGKSYHRLKNGKIGNPQQPGSFDSEAPFLAVRNFGKGRVVLFPVSAPMYWQETHHPFFGDGKFMEGNSTGKPADGIRLVGNIMSYLAEPSKDTFGGFNKPYNFKAAPPPVLGAVGRDWSKVEFRKSVDKLYIGLIGAQSNLTCGKGSPQEFIDAAKAAGYNFIAFAEDFAKLDEAKFNELKSVCAKAAAPGFRAYPGIRYTDETGCQWLVFSDRITYPPKAWHSTRFPGRIVNNNPVSRGWNWAPVIILKSNLNPQEPWFKGNYKIIATHTYENGKLADDSTANYLRLNNDRFLLSPVAVHLITSPEEVASARKNGMQSMVRWPDDDVVKAYTGRYCDYKGGYRWFRPTFVSSGPEIRNFTIANFGTSDLAIKGNDRIRIYFNVHAPAGIKEIIVHDGDKKAPFRRFLPGGKTDFEVSFDSFHMDRRALILEITDMNGGKCVSQEAWTSIAESEFARCTDNINTMPRGKWWGTPDGKHNMRGLEDYMVGRDFRYFGIPIFHTIGGEGSHPRVEYRKVLSSRHCLIVDCHISKHFPDKESNNHDTNDAPLELRKNRFYSGVVRHILFTSRQDSSMVVFVEGDLDVLRSFVDRPKVATIFLRKDAKNLTYTQLNGQLADLDMSKTPKPFNIKMPRTGFAALHPHGYNGAPGIFALSNNLTAIIRTPAGPRHFSLNAFIGDKGITSFRKGDKIQYRYIAVIGAFNPNPGAKFMTDLRDGLGIGRKPAYTVESVIGQAVPIDGILRITPDNGSFRGKTSGAELPIDLPVIISGLNPNWDTGIVYYGKNRIKTQMYASNEYLQRSVFIRDVEHDDLLQHIPVLDNGDGYLQIETSSPRDLFIGNLLICEDKNLCLSVVNTLPDERAFEAHNPTDKVIRTVVRPAKGFTLLGEFAREIEVAPGTSVTVKLP
;
A
#
# COMPACT_ATOMS: atom_id res chain seq x y z
N MET A 1 -41.49 9.06 65.27
CA MET A 1 -42.31 9.49 64.11
C MET A 1 -41.69 10.62 63.25
N ASN A 2 -40.56 11.24 63.61
CA ASN A 2 -39.96 12.37 62.87
C ASN A 2 -38.70 12.06 62.04
N ARG A 3 -38.47 10.81 61.62
CA ARG A 3 -37.34 10.43 60.72
C ARG A 3 -37.76 9.82 59.37
N VAL A 4 -39.05 9.63 59.13
CA VAL A 4 -39.57 9.08 57.85
C VAL A 4 -40.04 10.18 56.89
N LEU A 5 -40.32 11.40 57.38
CA LEU A 5 -40.76 12.51 56.52
C LEU A 5 -39.62 13.23 55.76
N LEU A 6 -38.36 13.16 56.21
CA LEU A 6 -37.25 13.89 55.56
C LEU A 6 -36.64 13.18 54.35
N CYS A 7 -36.84 11.87 54.18
CA CYS A 7 -36.36 11.13 53.01
C CYS A 7 -37.29 11.22 51.79
N LEU A 8 -38.54 11.70 51.96
CA LEU A 8 -39.49 11.84 50.85
C LEU A 8 -39.34 13.17 50.08
N PHE A 9 -38.74 14.21 50.68
CA PHE A 9 -38.55 15.51 50.03
C PHE A 9 -37.27 15.65 49.21
N SER A 10 -36.32 14.72 49.33
CA SER A 10 -35.07 14.71 48.54
C SER A 10 -35.14 13.85 47.27
N ILE A 11 -36.21 13.07 47.08
CA ILE A 11 -36.44 12.25 45.87
C ILE A 11 -37.42 12.92 44.89
N LEU A 12 -38.26 13.85 45.37
CA LEU A 12 -39.26 14.52 44.53
C LEU A 12 -38.68 15.43 43.42
N PRO A 13 -37.56 16.17 43.61
CA PRO A 13 -36.96 16.94 42.53
C PRO A 13 -36.32 16.06 41.45
N VAL A 14 -35.89 14.84 41.78
CA VAL A 14 -35.28 13.91 40.80
C VAL A 14 -36.34 13.15 39.99
N LEU A 15 -37.53 12.92 40.56
CA LEU A 15 -38.67 12.33 39.82
C LEU A 15 -39.48 13.36 39.01
N LEU A 16 -39.49 14.65 39.39
CA LEU A 16 -40.18 15.70 38.62
C LEU A 16 -39.33 16.29 37.48
N PHE A 17 -38.00 16.13 37.48
CA PHE A 17 -37.15 16.44 36.31
C PHE A 17 -37.02 15.29 35.29
N ALA A 18 -37.63 14.13 35.57
CA ALA A 18 -37.75 13.02 34.61
C ALA A 18 -38.96 13.16 33.66
N ALA A 19 -39.77 14.22 33.81
CA ALA A 19 -40.87 14.52 32.91
C ALA A 19 -40.34 15.11 31.59
N GLY A 20 -40.34 14.28 30.54
CA GLY A 20 -40.46 14.75 29.15
C GLY A 20 -39.19 15.24 28.45
N LYS A 21 -38.00 14.72 28.74
CA LYS A 21 -36.90 14.87 27.77
C LYS A 21 -37.29 14.12 26.49
N LYS A 22 -37.76 14.86 25.48
CA LYS A 22 -37.97 14.33 24.12
C LYS A 22 -36.70 13.58 23.72
N ALA A 23 -36.89 12.38 23.15
CA ALA A 23 -35.76 11.62 22.63
C ALA A 23 -34.99 12.51 21.64
N PRO A 24 -33.64 12.50 21.68
CA PRO A 24 -32.86 13.24 20.70
C PRO A 24 -33.21 12.74 19.30
N LEU A 25 -33.17 13.65 18.32
CA LEU A 25 -33.27 13.25 16.93
C LEU A 25 -32.12 12.31 16.60
N SER A 26 -32.33 11.37 15.70
CA SER A 26 -31.35 10.32 15.42
C SER A 26 -31.26 9.95 13.96
N TYR A 27 -30.07 9.51 13.55
CA TYR A 27 -29.82 8.99 12.21
C TYR A 27 -29.15 7.63 12.21
N LEU A 28 -29.42 6.86 11.17
CA LEU A 28 -28.76 5.58 10.91
C LEU A 28 -27.91 5.66 9.65
N VAL A 29 -26.64 5.27 9.71
CA VAL A 29 -25.85 4.94 8.52
C VAL A 29 -25.97 3.44 8.23
N ILE A 30 -26.45 3.08 7.04
CA ILE A 30 -26.46 1.68 6.59
C ILE A 30 -25.11 1.33 5.98
N LEU A 31 -24.48 0.28 6.51
CA LEU A 31 -23.19 -0.26 6.06
C LEU A 31 -23.45 -1.49 5.19
N GLN A 32 -22.79 -1.62 4.04
CA GLN A 32 -23.17 -2.64 3.06
C GLN A 32 -22.99 -4.09 3.52
N ARG A 33 -21.95 -4.45 4.30
CA ARG A 33 -21.75 -5.81 4.82
C ARG A 33 -20.99 -5.82 6.15
N PRO A 34 -21.23 -6.79 7.04
CA PRO A 34 -20.55 -7.00 8.32
C PRO A 34 -19.14 -7.51 8.10
N GLU A 35 -18.81 -8.14 6.96
CA GLU A 35 -17.48 -8.70 6.69
C GLU A 35 -16.44 -7.57 6.45
N MET A 36 -16.94 -6.34 6.25
CA MET A 36 -16.17 -5.10 6.39
C MET A 36 -15.80 -4.76 7.86
N ALA A 37 -16.11 -5.65 8.81
CA ALA A 37 -16.27 -5.49 10.28
C ALA A 37 -15.23 -4.66 11.03
N TYR A 38 -14.08 -4.37 10.44
CA TYR A 38 -12.94 -3.89 11.22
C TYR A 38 -12.05 -2.85 10.53
N ARG A 39 -12.28 -2.48 9.26
CA ARG A 39 -11.39 -1.51 8.58
C ARG A 39 -12.10 -0.39 7.82
N ASP A 40 -13.31 -0.63 7.31
CA ASP A 40 -14.00 0.33 6.44
C ASP A 40 -15.23 0.99 7.10
N HIS A 41 -15.59 0.61 8.33
CA HIS A 41 -16.65 1.29 9.09
C HIS A 41 -16.35 2.78 9.33
N ALA A 42 -15.07 3.13 9.47
CA ALA A 42 -14.61 4.51 9.54
C ALA A 42 -14.93 5.29 8.26
N ALA A 43 -14.91 4.62 7.10
CA ALA A 43 -15.10 5.27 5.81
C ALA A 43 -16.51 5.82 5.66
N LEU A 44 -17.57 5.21 6.20
CA LEU A 44 -18.95 5.67 5.99
C LEU A 44 -19.50 6.56 7.12
N ALA A 45 -18.76 6.74 8.22
CA ALA A 45 -19.15 7.64 9.29
C ALA A 45 -18.93 9.11 8.88
N PRO A 46 -19.75 10.06 9.36
CA PRO A 46 -19.49 11.48 9.11
C PRO A 46 -18.19 11.93 9.80
N SER A 47 -17.48 12.90 9.25
CA SER A 47 -16.22 13.44 9.78
C SER A 47 -16.38 13.96 11.22
N ARG A 48 -15.27 14.14 11.94
CA ARG A 48 -15.29 14.63 13.34
C ARG A 48 -15.98 16.00 13.46
N GLU A 49 -15.64 16.91 12.56
CA GLU A 49 -16.16 18.28 12.51
C GLU A 49 -17.65 18.28 12.14
N LEU A 50 -18.03 17.48 11.14
CA LEU A 50 -19.42 17.32 10.76
C LEU A 50 -20.23 16.72 11.92
N ARG A 51 -19.73 15.70 12.60
CA ARG A 51 -20.39 15.14 13.81
C ARG A 51 -20.58 16.19 14.91
N ALA A 52 -19.57 17.02 15.16
CA ALA A 52 -19.68 18.08 16.14
C ALA A 52 -20.80 19.06 15.77
N GLU A 53 -20.92 19.41 14.48
CA GLU A 53 -22.02 20.25 13.99
C GLU A 53 -23.40 19.58 14.09
N ILE A 54 -23.49 18.29 13.75
CA ILE A 54 -24.72 17.49 13.90
C ILE A 54 -25.17 17.45 15.37
N ALA A 55 -24.22 17.24 16.28
CA ALA A 55 -24.49 17.19 17.71
C ALA A 55 -25.01 18.52 18.27
N LYS A 56 -24.54 19.68 17.77
CA LYS A 56 -25.09 21.00 18.14
C LYS A 56 -26.58 21.13 17.79
N ARG A 57 -27.07 20.35 16.81
CA ARG A 57 -28.48 20.32 16.40
C ARG A 57 -29.32 19.31 17.21
N GLY A 58 -28.75 18.70 18.25
CA GLY A 58 -29.44 17.70 19.07
C GLY A 58 -29.68 16.37 18.36
N ILE A 59 -28.91 16.09 17.31
CA ILE A 59 -29.01 14.87 16.50
C ILE A 59 -27.89 13.89 16.90
N ILE A 60 -28.22 12.62 17.08
CA ILE A 60 -27.26 11.55 17.41
C ILE A 60 -27.24 10.44 16.35
N GLY A 61 -26.09 9.77 16.18
CA GLY A 61 -25.90 8.77 15.12
C GLY A 61 -25.80 7.33 15.62
N GLY A 62 -26.33 6.41 14.82
CA GLY A 62 -26.08 4.97 14.88
C GLY A 62 -25.61 4.43 13.52
N MET A 63 -25.10 3.20 13.53
CA MET A 63 -24.62 2.50 12.33
C MET A 63 -25.07 1.05 12.38
N LEU A 64 -25.56 0.50 11.26
CA LEU A 64 -25.97 -0.91 11.15
C LEU A 64 -25.44 -1.54 9.86
N PRO A 65 -24.84 -2.74 9.93
CA PRO A 65 -24.51 -3.53 8.75
C PRO A 65 -25.77 -4.18 8.15
N LEU A 66 -25.78 -4.30 6.82
CA LEU A 66 -26.94 -4.75 6.04
C LEU A 66 -27.28 -6.24 6.24
N ASP A 67 -26.32 -7.07 6.66
CA ASP A 67 -26.53 -8.49 6.96
C ASP A 67 -27.47 -8.74 8.15
N LYS A 68 -27.53 -7.78 9.08
CA LYS A 68 -28.50 -7.78 10.17
C LYS A 68 -29.83 -7.39 9.57
N ARG A 69 -30.48 -8.32 8.87
CA ARG A 69 -31.82 -8.23 8.24
C ARG A 69 -32.54 -6.95 8.67
N ILE A 70 -32.25 -5.84 7.98
CA ILE A 70 -32.72 -4.54 8.45
C ILE A 70 -34.23 -4.59 8.33
N THR A 71 -34.93 -4.40 9.44
CA THR A 71 -36.39 -4.41 9.47
C THR A 71 -36.91 -2.99 9.50
N LEU A 72 -38.17 -2.83 9.11
CA LEU A 72 -38.85 -1.54 9.20
C LEU A 72 -38.87 -1.02 10.65
N GLU A 73 -39.10 -1.90 11.63
CA GLU A 73 -39.11 -1.54 13.06
C GLU A 73 -37.74 -1.10 13.56
N GLU A 74 -36.65 -1.67 13.03
CA GLU A 74 -35.30 -1.19 13.33
C GLU A 74 -35.07 0.21 12.75
N LEU A 75 -35.48 0.45 11.50
CA LEU A 75 -35.36 1.77 10.87
C LEU A 75 -36.14 2.85 11.63
N LYS A 76 -37.34 2.52 12.14
CA LYS A 76 -38.18 3.44 12.94
C LYS A 76 -37.55 3.89 14.26
N LYS A 77 -36.47 3.24 14.72
CA LYS A 77 -35.71 3.76 15.88
C LYS A 77 -34.95 5.04 15.56
N TYR A 78 -34.82 5.36 14.27
CA TYR A 78 -34.10 6.52 13.76
C TYR A 78 -35.05 7.46 13.02
N ASN A 79 -34.79 8.76 13.11
CA ASN A 79 -35.61 9.78 12.44
C ASN A 79 -35.32 9.85 10.94
N PHE A 80 -34.06 9.58 10.55
CA PHE A 80 -33.68 9.43 9.16
C PHE A 80 -32.55 8.41 8.95
N VAL A 81 -32.39 7.98 7.71
CA VAL A 81 -31.39 7.00 7.27
C VAL A 81 -30.49 7.61 6.21
N VAL A 82 -29.19 7.33 6.30
CA VAL A 82 -28.17 7.73 5.34
C VAL A 82 -27.63 6.48 4.65
N VAL A 83 -27.68 6.51 3.32
CA VAL A 83 -27.19 5.43 2.46
C VAL A 83 -26.11 6.00 1.55
N GLY A 84 -24.87 5.63 1.83
CA GLY A 84 -23.73 5.80 0.92
C GLY A 84 -23.38 4.46 0.30
N ILE A 85 -23.43 4.36 -1.03
CA ILE A 85 -23.03 3.13 -1.72
C ILE A 85 -21.52 3.15 -1.94
N ASP A 86 -20.82 2.22 -1.30
CA ASP A 86 -19.40 1.96 -1.47
C ASP A 86 -19.20 0.56 -2.04
N GLN A 87 -18.83 0.45 -3.32
CA GLN A 87 -18.47 -0.81 -3.97
C GLN A 87 -16.97 -1.00 -4.16
N SER A 88 -16.14 -0.50 -3.25
CA SER A 88 -14.67 -0.63 -3.34
C SER A 88 -14.21 -2.09 -3.43
N ASP A 89 -15.08 -3.04 -3.05
CA ASP A 89 -14.98 -4.45 -3.40
C ASP A 89 -16.21 -4.95 -4.22
N PHE A 90 -15.98 -5.33 -5.47
CA PHE A 90 -16.91 -5.95 -6.43
C PHE A 90 -17.77 -7.13 -5.93
N LYS A 91 -17.42 -7.79 -4.81
CA LYS A 91 -18.24 -8.87 -4.21
C LYS A 91 -19.19 -8.39 -3.11
N LEU A 92 -18.96 -7.18 -2.60
CA LEU A 92 -19.75 -6.57 -1.53
C LEU A 92 -20.82 -5.63 -2.10
N SER A 93 -20.76 -5.34 -3.39
CA SER A 93 -21.82 -4.73 -4.17
C SER A 93 -23.14 -5.41 -3.89
N LEU A 94 -24.17 -4.60 -3.61
CA LEU A 94 -25.53 -5.08 -3.55
C LEU A 94 -25.87 -5.76 -4.88
N THR A 95 -26.37 -6.99 -4.82
CA THR A 95 -27.01 -7.56 -6.01
C THR A 95 -28.19 -6.67 -6.41
N LYS A 96 -28.66 -6.81 -7.66
CA LYS A 96 -29.86 -6.12 -8.10
C LYS A 96 -31.03 -6.41 -7.14
N GLU A 97 -31.19 -7.66 -6.73
CA GLU A 97 -32.25 -8.11 -5.83
C GLU A 97 -32.11 -7.50 -4.43
N GLU A 98 -30.89 -7.47 -3.88
CA GLU A 98 -30.60 -6.84 -2.58
C GLU A 98 -30.87 -5.34 -2.63
N ALA A 99 -30.40 -4.64 -3.67
CA ALA A 99 -30.61 -3.21 -3.85
C ALA A 99 -32.09 -2.86 -4.04
N THR A 100 -32.81 -3.60 -4.88
CA THR A 100 -34.26 -3.44 -5.06
C THR A 100 -35.02 -3.76 -3.76
N GLY A 101 -34.62 -4.81 -3.03
CA GLY A 101 -35.22 -5.17 -1.74
C GLY A 101 -35.04 -4.07 -0.69
N LEU A 102 -33.82 -3.54 -0.57
CA LEU A 102 -33.51 -2.41 0.30
C LEU A 102 -34.28 -1.15 -0.13
N GLY A 103 -34.35 -0.85 -1.43
CA GLY A 103 -35.14 0.27 -1.96
C GLY A 103 -36.60 0.20 -1.56
N LYS A 104 -37.24 -0.99 -1.67
CA LYS A 104 -38.64 -1.20 -1.24
C LYS A 104 -38.82 -0.98 0.26
N LEU A 105 -37.91 -1.52 1.09
CA LEU A 105 -37.93 -1.33 2.54
C LEU A 105 -37.80 0.15 2.92
N LEU A 106 -36.83 0.85 2.32
CA LEU A 106 -36.60 2.28 2.56
C LEU A 106 -37.79 3.12 2.10
N ALA A 107 -38.40 2.79 0.96
CA ALA A 107 -39.61 3.46 0.48
C ALA A 107 -40.75 3.33 1.49
N GLU A 108 -40.94 2.15 2.10
CA GLU A 108 -41.95 1.95 3.14
C GLU A 108 -41.64 2.75 4.42
N TYR A 109 -40.39 2.72 4.87
CA TYR A 109 -39.93 3.53 6.00
C TYR A 109 -40.21 5.04 5.79
N VAL A 110 -39.89 5.56 4.60
CA VAL A 110 -40.13 6.96 4.27
C VAL A 110 -41.62 7.25 4.18
N ARG A 111 -42.45 6.38 3.56
CA ARG A 111 -43.91 6.57 3.50
C ARG A 111 -44.54 6.75 4.89
N GLN A 112 -44.00 6.06 5.90
CA GLN A 112 -44.50 6.12 7.27
C GLN A 112 -44.02 7.33 8.07
N GLY A 113 -43.09 8.13 7.55
CA GLY A 113 -42.63 9.37 8.18
C GLY A 113 -41.11 9.56 8.16
N GLY A 114 -40.34 8.53 7.83
CA GLY A 114 -38.88 8.55 7.91
C GLY A 114 -38.22 9.48 6.90
N GLY A 115 -37.03 9.97 7.24
CA GLY A 115 -36.17 10.69 6.31
C GLY A 115 -35.15 9.77 5.61
N LEU A 116 -34.84 10.01 4.33
CA LEU A 116 -33.81 9.28 3.60
C LEU A 116 -32.82 10.22 2.91
N TYR A 117 -31.53 10.06 3.21
CA TYR A 117 -30.42 10.73 2.54
C TYR A 117 -29.64 9.73 1.68
N LEU A 118 -29.65 9.94 0.37
CA LEU A 118 -28.94 9.12 -0.61
C LEU A 118 -27.76 9.89 -1.19
N THR A 119 -26.57 9.32 -1.04
CA THR A 119 -25.31 9.86 -1.55
C THR A 119 -24.44 8.74 -2.15
N ARG A 120 -23.32 9.12 -2.75
CA ARG A 120 -22.40 8.20 -3.43
C ARG A 120 -21.07 8.15 -2.69
N ASN A 121 -20.39 7.02 -2.67
CA ASN A 121 -18.96 6.99 -2.34
C ASN A 121 -18.19 6.72 -3.64
N GLY A 122 -17.82 7.79 -4.36
CA GLY A 122 -17.11 7.67 -5.63
C GLY A 122 -15.71 7.09 -5.42
N GLY A 123 -15.36 6.03 -6.16
CA GLY A 123 -14.09 5.29 -6.04
C GLY A 123 -13.78 4.43 -7.27
N TYR A 124 -12.91 3.40 -7.13
CA TYR A 124 -12.46 2.46 -8.18
C TYR A 124 -13.56 1.55 -8.81
N GLN A 125 -14.79 2.05 -8.92
CA GLN A 125 -15.99 1.21 -8.99
C GLN A 125 -16.64 1.20 -10.38
N PHE A 126 -16.06 1.92 -11.35
CA PHE A 126 -16.46 1.94 -12.77
C PHE A 126 -17.99 2.02 -13.00
N GLY A 127 -18.74 2.65 -12.09
CA GLY A 127 -20.18 2.82 -12.20
C GLY A 127 -21.10 1.81 -11.56
N GLN A 128 -20.56 0.78 -10.93
CA GLN A 128 -21.41 -0.22 -10.30
C GLN A 128 -22.16 0.34 -9.07
N ASP A 129 -21.59 1.34 -8.40
CA ASP A 129 -22.28 2.11 -7.36
C ASP A 129 -23.54 2.80 -7.88
N ILE A 130 -23.48 3.36 -9.09
CA ILE A 130 -24.63 4.02 -9.75
C ILE A 130 -25.71 2.99 -10.07
N VAL A 131 -25.34 1.79 -10.54
CA VAL A 131 -26.31 0.72 -10.84
C VAL A 131 -27.08 0.32 -9.58
N ALA A 132 -26.38 0.02 -8.48
CA ALA A 132 -27.04 -0.30 -7.21
C ALA A 132 -27.86 0.87 -6.67
N LEU A 133 -27.37 2.11 -6.80
CA LEU A 133 -28.08 3.30 -6.36
C LEU A 133 -29.39 3.48 -7.14
N ASN A 134 -29.37 3.25 -8.45
CA ASN A 134 -30.56 3.34 -9.28
C ASN A 134 -31.60 2.26 -8.94
N HIS A 135 -31.18 1.07 -8.53
CA HIS A 135 -32.10 0.04 -8.02
C HIS A 135 -32.75 0.43 -6.67
N ILE A 136 -32.01 1.13 -5.80
CA ILE A 136 -32.58 1.70 -4.56
C ILE A 136 -33.53 2.86 -4.87
N LEU A 137 -33.23 3.67 -5.89
CA LEU A 137 -33.99 4.86 -6.28
C LEU A 137 -35.28 4.57 -7.06
N GLU A 138 -35.42 3.37 -7.63
CA GLU A 138 -36.56 2.98 -8.48
C GLU A 138 -37.94 3.30 -7.83
N PRO A 139 -38.20 2.98 -6.54
CA PRO A 139 -39.49 3.31 -5.90
C PRO A 139 -39.76 4.81 -5.74
N PHE A 140 -38.73 5.65 -5.90
CA PHE A 140 -38.80 7.09 -5.69
C PHE A 140 -38.82 7.89 -7.01
N GLY A 141 -38.85 7.23 -8.18
CA GLY A 141 -38.96 7.94 -9.48
C GLY A 141 -37.76 8.83 -9.80
N ALA A 142 -36.56 8.41 -9.40
CA ALA A 142 -35.32 9.14 -9.63
C ALA A 142 -34.23 8.22 -10.20
N THR A 143 -33.31 8.80 -10.94
CA THR A 143 -32.13 8.11 -11.48
C THR A 143 -30.91 9.01 -11.42
N VAL A 144 -29.76 8.41 -11.17
CA VAL A 144 -28.44 9.03 -11.32
C VAL A 144 -27.85 8.45 -12.61
N PRO A 145 -27.71 9.24 -13.69
CA PRO A 145 -27.10 8.75 -14.91
C PRO A 145 -25.59 8.51 -14.70
N ASP A 146 -25.05 7.63 -15.53
CA ASP A 146 -23.63 7.33 -15.63
C ASP A 146 -22.86 8.49 -16.29
N GLU A 147 -22.78 9.61 -15.57
CA GLU A 147 -22.29 10.90 -16.07
C GLU A 147 -21.54 11.68 -14.98
N GLN A 148 -20.62 12.56 -15.41
CA GLN A 148 -19.85 13.46 -14.54
C GLN A 148 -20.19 14.92 -14.85
N LEU A 149 -20.31 15.73 -13.79
CA LEU A 149 -20.51 17.18 -13.89
C LEU A 149 -19.22 17.91 -14.28
N ILE A 150 -19.30 18.89 -15.19
CA ILE A 150 -18.18 19.70 -15.69
C ILE A 150 -18.61 21.15 -15.84
N ASP A 151 -17.82 22.09 -15.31
CA ASP A 151 -18.02 23.53 -15.48
C ASP A 151 -16.71 24.32 -15.48
N GLU A 152 -15.98 24.24 -16.60
CA GLU A 152 -14.64 24.82 -16.72
C GLU A 152 -14.59 26.33 -16.44
N LYS A 153 -15.66 27.08 -16.75
CA LYS A 153 -15.72 28.53 -16.51
C LYS A 153 -15.78 28.89 -15.03
N ASN A 154 -16.36 28.00 -14.22
CA ASN A 154 -16.43 28.15 -12.76
C ASN A 154 -15.47 27.22 -12.04
N SER A 155 -14.34 26.89 -12.67
CA SER A 155 -13.33 26.01 -12.09
C SER A 155 -12.44 26.72 -11.07
N PHE A 156 -12.21 26.04 -9.96
CA PHE A 156 -11.33 26.45 -8.86
C PHE A 156 -10.39 25.30 -8.52
N ASN A 157 -9.19 25.64 -8.10
CA ASN A 157 -8.23 24.64 -7.65
C ASN A 157 -8.29 24.55 -6.13
N ALA A 158 -8.73 23.41 -5.59
CA ALA A 158 -8.41 23.01 -4.23
C ALA A 158 -6.97 22.44 -4.20
N PRO A 159 -6.31 22.38 -3.04
CA PRO A 159 -4.92 21.94 -2.92
C PRO A 159 -4.59 20.61 -3.65
N SER A 160 -5.48 19.61 -3.77
CA SER A 160 -5.20 18.37 -4.53
C SER A 160 -6.29 17.94 -5.50
N THR A 161 -7.36 18.72 -5.62
CA THR A 161 -8.43 18.46 -6.58
C THR A 161 -8.87 19.74 -7.27
N SER A 162 -9.41 19.62 -8.47
CA SER A 162 -10.14 20.71 -9.12
C SER A 162 -11.61 20.57 -8.77
N CYS A 163 -12.26 21.70 -8.52
CA CYS A 163 -13.67 21.77 -8.19
C CYS A 163 -14.33 22.90 -8.97
N TYR A 164 -15.64 22.88 -9.01
CA TYR A 164 -16.49 23.86 -9.64
C TYR A 164 -17.28 24.57 -8.56
N TRP A 165 -17.38 25.90 -8.63
CA TRP A 165 -18.26 26.62 -7.73
C TRP A 165 -19.62 26.83 -8.40
N THR A 166 -20.68 26.78 -7.61
CA THR A 166 -22.02 27.19 -8.03
C THR A 166 -22.74 27.93 -6.91
N GLY A 167 -23.40 29.02 -7.27
CA GLY A 167 -24.40 29.73 -6.49
C GLY A 167 -25.82 29.49 -7.02
N ASN A 168 -26.00 28.63 -8.04
CA ASN A 168 -27.30 28.25 -8.59
C ASN A 168 -28.05 27.31 -7.61
N ILE A 169 -28.53 27.93 -6.54
CA ILE A 169 -29.13 27.30 -5.36
C ILE A 169 -30.49 27.96 -5.14
N VAL A 170 -31.54 27.15 -5.01
CA VAL A 170 -32.90 27.63 -4.78
C VAL A 170 -32.98 28.31 -3.41
N PRO A 171 -33.31 29.61 -3.31
CA PRO A 171 -33.42 30.28 -2.02
C PRO A 171 -34.72 29.88 -1.29
N GLY A 172 -34.74 30.04 0.03
CA GLY A 172 -35.96 29.93 0.87
C GLY A 172 -36.49 28.50 1.10
N HIS A 173 -35.86 27.47 0.53
CA HIS A 173 -36.18 26.09 0.89
C HIS A 173 -35.41 25.69 2.17
N PRO A 174 -36.01 24.96 3.13
CA PRO A 174 -35.35 24.63 4.41
C PRO A 174 -33.97 23.97 4.28
N VAL A 175 -33.75 23.17 3.22
CA VAL A 175 -32.46 22.52 2.93
C VAL A 175 -31.38 23.53 2.49
N THR A 176 -31.74 24.55 1.73
CA THR A 176 -30.81 25.54 1.16
C THR A 176 -30.81 26.86 1.90
N GLU A 177 -31.53 26.95 3.02
CA GLU A 177 -31.62 28.15 3.85
C GLU A 177 -30.22 28.63 4.30
N GLY A 178 -29.88 29.85 3.91
CA GLY A 178 -28.57 30.46 4.18
C GLY A 178 -27.39 29.84 3.41
N VAL A 179 -27.61 28.94 2.46
CA VAL A 179 -26.56 28.37 1.59
C VAL A 179 -26.40 29.28 0.37
N LYS A 180 -25.25 29.95 0.27
CA LYS A 180 -24.96 30.94 -0.78
C LYS A 180 -24.09 30.38 -1.90
N GLY A 181 -23.41 29.26 -1.68
CA GLY A 181 -22.59 28.61 -2.69
C GLY A 181 -22.03 27.27 -2.24
N LEU A 182 -21.73 26.42 -3.22
CA LEU A 182 -21.20 25.07 -3.03
C LEU A 182 -20.02 24.83 -3.98
N PHE A 183 -19.09 23.98 -3.55
CA PHE A 183 -18.02 23.48 -4.40
C PHE A 183 -18.31 22.03 -4.81
N ILE A 184 -18.32 21.73 -6.09
CA ILE A 184 -18.58 20.41 -6.64
C ILE A 184 -17.28 19.85 -7.21
N PRO A 185 -16.86 18.63 -6.85
CA PRO A 185 -15.64 18.07 -7.42
C PRO A 185 -15.76 17.78 -8.91
N GLU A 186 -14.70 18.08 -9.66
CA GLU A 186 -14.53 17.65 -11.05
C GLU A 186 -14.21 16.15 -11.08
N VAL A 187 -12.93 15.83 -11.17
CA VAL A 187 -12.33 14.51 -11.29
C VAL A 187 -10.94 14.68 -10.70
N HIS A 188 -10.45 13.66 -9.99
CA HIS A 188 -9.11 13.73 -9.45
C HIS A 188 -8.07 13.91 -10.58
N GLY A 189 -7.29 15.00 -10.54
CA GLY A 189 -6.38 15.38 -11.63
C GLY A 189 -5.28 14.36 -11.95
N THR A 190 -5.00 13.43 -11.03
CA THR A 190 -4.06 12.31 -11.23
C THR A 190 -4.76 10.99 -11.60
N TYR A 191 -6.09 10.93 -11.48
CA TYR A 191 -6.97 9.83 -11.89
C TYR A 191 -8.05 10.30 -12.85
N LYS A 192 -7.69 11.12 -13.85
CA LYS A 192 -8.51 11.30 -15.06
C LYS A 192 -8.63 9.99 -15.85
N THR A 193 -8.78 8.84 -15.20
CA THR A 193 -8.90 7.52 -15.81
C THR A 193 -9.77 6.58 -14.98
N TYR A 194 -10.03 6.85 -13.68
CA TYR A 194 -10.58 5.81 -12.80
C TYR A 194 -11.86 6.15 -12.03
N THR A 195 -12.21 7.42 -11.74
CA THR A 195 -13.36 7.74 -10.86
C THR A 195 -14.10 9.02 -11.24
N ASP A 196 -15.40 9.06 -10.97
CA ASP A 196 -16.26 10.24 -10.94
C ASP A 196 -16.58 10.61 -9.48
N PHE A 197 -16.70 11.90 -9.20
CA PHE A 197 -16.97 12.40 -7.83
C PHE A 197 -18.30 13.12 -7.70
N ALA A 198 -18.95 13.49 -8.81
CA ALA A 198 -20.27 14.10 -8.78
C ALA A 198 -21.04 13.77 -10.06
N SER A 199 -22.25 13.23 -9.90
CA SER A 199 -23.17 12.99 -11.01
C SER A 199 -24.34 13.95 -11.00
N PRO A 200 -24.96 14.22 -12.15
CA PRO A 200 -26.24 14.90 -12.16
C PRO A 200 -27.35 13.98 -11.62
N VAL A 201 -28.54 14.53 -11.43
CA VAL A 201 -29.76 13.80 -11.06
C VAL A 201 -30.81 13.94 -12.15
N LYS A 202 -31.53 12.86 -12.46
CA LYS A 202 -32.71 12.89 -13.34
C LYS A 202 -33.92 12.45 -12.54
N VAL A 203 -34.84 13.37 -12.34
CA VAL A 203 -35.99 13.23 -11.43
C VAL A 203 -37.29 13.62 -12.13
N ASP A 204 -38.41 13.03 -11.72
CA ASP A 204 -39.75 13.39 -12.20
C ASP A 204 -40.28 14.70 -11.55
N SER A 205 -41.48 15.13 -11.94
CA SER A 205 -42.10 16.38 -11.45
C SER A 205 -42.50 16.37 -9.97
N ASN A 206 -42.44 15.22 -9.28
CA ASN A 206 -42.68 15.13 -7.84
C ASN A 206 -41.44 15.48 -7.02
N TRP A 207 -40.30 15.70 -7.67
CA TRP A 207 -39.08 16.16 -7.03
C TRP A 207 -38.89 17.67 -7.22
N THR A 208 -38.30 18.30 -6.21
CA THR A 208 -37.83 19.68 -6.29
C THR A 208 -36.32 19.68 -6.39
N VAL A 209 -35.79 20.17 -7.51
CA VAL A 209 -34.35 20.40 -7.69
C VAL A 209 -33.96 21.66 -6.91
N LEU A 210 -32.96 21.55 -6.02
CA LEU A 210 -32.54 22.63 -5.14
C LEU A 210 -31.17 23.22 -5.47
N ALA A 211 -30.31 22.47 -6.16
CA ALA A 211 -29.05 23.00 -6.66
C ALA A 211 -28.69 22.43 -8.03
N LYS A 212 -28.12 23.30 -8.85
CA LYS A 212 -27.64 23.01 -10.20
C LYS A 212 -26.23 23.56 -10.35
N MET A 213 -25.52 23.11 -11.38
CA MET A 213 -24.33 23.83 -11.83
C MET A 213 -24.72 25.23 -12.34
N GLU A 214 -23.74 26.11 -12.55
CA GLU A 214 -23.99 27.39 -13.21
C GLU A 214 -24.45 27.17 -14.67
N VAL A 215 -24.85 28.26 -15.34
CA VAL A 215 -25.34 28.23 -16.73
C VAL A 215 -24.38 27.50 -17.70
N THR A 216 -23.08 27.50 -17.39
CA THR A 216 -22.05 26.84 -18.22
C THR A 216 -21.73 25.41 -17.81
N GLY A 217 -22.30 24.94 -16.71
CA GLY A 217 -22.09 23.61 -16.19
C GLY A 217 -23.00 22.58 -16.85
N LYS A 218 -22.39 21.47 -17.26
CA LYS A 218 -22.99 20.42 -18.10
C LYS A 218 -22.59 19.05 -17.58
N SER A 219 -23.14 18.00 -18.16
CA SER A 219 -22.75 16.62 -17.88
C SER A 219 -22.15 15.93 -19.11
N TYR A 220 -21.31 14.93 -18.85
CA TYR A 220 -20.70 14.09 -19.88
C TYR A 220 -20.74 12.64 -19.48
N HIS A 221 -20.98 11.75 -20.44
CA HIS A 221 -20.89 10.31 -20.20
C HIS A 221 -19.48 9.91 -19.77
N ARG A 222 -19.38 8.97 -18.82
CA ARG A 222 -18.09 8.34 -18.53
C ARG A 222 -17.66 7.49 -19.71
N LEU A 223 -16.35 7.48 -20.00
CA LEU A 223 -15.81 6.61 -21.03
C LEU A 223 -15.83 5.15 -20.57
N LYS A 224 -16.52 4.30 -21.33
CA LYS A 224 -16.44 2.83 -21.17
C LYS A 224 -14.97 2.42 -21.39
N ASN A 225 -14.42 1.58 -20.51
CA ASN A 225 -13.06 0.97 -20.55
C ASN A 225 -11.93 1.68 -19.79
N GLY A 226 -12.21 2.48 -18.75
CA GLY A 226 -11.17 2.89 -17.78
C GLY A 226 -10.09 3.83 -18.32
N LYS A 227 -10.33 4.51 -19.45
CA LYS A 227 -9.56 5.67 -19.90
C LYS A 227 -10.51 6.86 -19.97
N ILE A 228 -10.29 7.91 -19.18
CA ILE A 228 -10.92 9.22 -19.47
C ILE A 228 -10.03 9.88 -20.53
N GLY A 229 -10.24 9.53 -21.80
CA GLY A 229 -10.05 10.52 -22.86
C GLY A 229 -10.93 11.75 -22.58
N ASN A 230 -10.61 12.90 -23.16
CA ASN A 230 -11.42 14.11 -22.97
C ASN A 230 -12.93 13.76 -23.05
N PRO A 231 -13.76 14.21 -22.08
CA PRO A 231 -15.19 13.98 -22.10
C PRO A 231 -15.77 14.62 -23.37
N GLN A 232 -15.90 13.83 -24.43
CA GLN A 232 -16.31 14.31 -25.75
C GLN A 232 -17.73 13.88 -26.11
N GLN A 233 -18.32 12.93 -25.38
CA GLN A 233 -19.72 12.57 -25.57
C GLN A 233 -20.59 13.36 -24.59
N PRO A 234 -21.35 14.36 -25.05
CA PRO A 234 -22.30 15.11 -24.22
C PRO A 234 -23.19 14.14 -23.44
N GLY A 235 -23.39 14.42 -22.16
CA GLY A 235 -24.32 13.68 -21.31
C GLY A 235 -25.75 14.20 -21.47
N SER A 236 -26.57 13.91 -20.47
CA SER A 236 -27.99 14.28 -20.43
C SER A 236 -28.25 15.78 -20.33
N PHE A 237 -27.27 16.59 -19.90
CA PHE A 237 -27.44 18.01 -19.64
C PHE A 237 -26.35 18.85 -20.33
N ASP A 238 -26.75 19.79 -21.17
CA ASP A 238 -25.85 20.71 -21.89
C ASP A 238 -25.62 22.04 -21.16
N SER A 239 -26.43 22.34 -20.15
CA SER A 239 -26.38 23.52 -19.27
C SER A 239 -27.09 23.25 -17.93
N GLU A 240 -26.75 24.03 -16.90
CA GLU A 240 -27.33 24.00 -15.55
C GLU A 240 -27.61 22.59 -14.99
N ALA A 241 -26.67 21.66 -15.15
CA ALA A 241 -26.87 20.26 -14.78
C ALA A 241 -27.28 20.13 -13.28
N PRO A 242 -28.45 19.52 -12.96
CA PRO A 242 -28.96 19.42 -11.60
C PRO A 242 -28.21 18.34 -10.81
N PHE A 243 -27.93 18.57 -9.53
CA PHE A 243 -27.19 17.59 -8.69
C PHE A 243 -27.69 17.46 -7.24
N LEU A 244 -28.66 18.28 -6.83
CA LEU A 244 -29.32 18.15 -5.52
C LEU A 244 -30.82 18.24 -5.72
N ALA A 245 -31.55 17.22 -5.29
CA ALA A 245 -33.02 17.20 -5.34
C ALA A 245 -33.63 16.62 -4.07
N VAL A 246 -34.85 17.07 -3.75
CA VAL A 246 -35.64 16.62 -2.61
C VAL A 246 -37.04 16.21 -3.03
N ARG A 247 -37.68 15.35 -2.25
CA ARG A 247 -39.05 14.91 -2.47
C ARG A 247 -39.76 14.62 -1.15
N ASN A 248 -41.00 15.08 -1.01
CA ASN A 248 -41.92 14.54 -0.02
C ASN A 248 -42.44 13.19 -0.53
N PHE A 249 -42.39 12.15 0.30
CA PHE A 249 -42.78 10.79 -0.11
C PHE A 249 -43.58 10.11 0.99
N GLY A 250 -44.90 10.00 0.77
CA GLY A 250 -45.85 9.68 1.85
C GLY A 250 -45.75 10.73 2.96
N LYS A 251 -45.55 10.29 4.21
CA LYS A 251 -45.38 11.17 5.38
C LYS A 251 -43.94 11.65 5.58
N GLY A 252 -42.97 11.07 4.87
CA GLY A 252 -41.54 11.33 5.04
C GLY A 252 -40.92 12.17 3.93
N ARG A 253 -39.59 12.23 3.92
CA ARG A 253 -38.80 13.06 3.00
C ARG A 253 -37.58 12.31 2.47
N VAL A 254 -37.20 12.63 1.24
CA VAL A 254 -36.02 12.07 0.57
C VAL A 254 -35.14 13.20 0.06
N VAL A 255 -33.82 13.04 0.19
CA VAL A 255 -32.79 13.91 -0.38
C VAL A 255 -31.85 13.04 -1.22
N LEU A 256 -31.65 13.42 -2.47
CA LEU A 256 -30.69 12.81 -3.40
C LEU A 256 -29.57 13.83 -3.69
N PHE A 257 -28.36 13.52 -3.22
CA PHE A 257 -27.16 14.33 -3.43
C PHE A 257 -25.98 13.41 -3.82
N PRO A 258 -25.91 12.98 -5.10
CA PRO A 258 -24.90 12.05 -5.60
C PRO A 258 -23.53 12.71 -5.83
N VAL A 259 -23.08 13.47 -4.84
CA VAL A 259 -21.71 13.96 -4.72
C VAL A 259 -20.96 13.05 -3.74
N SER A 260 -19.69 12.80 -4.02
CA SER A 260 -18.88 11.83 -3.28
C SER A 260 -18.82 12.17 -1.79
N ALA A 261 -19.24 11.19 -0.98
CA ALA A 261 -19.32 11.23 0.47
C ALA A 261 -18.01 11.66 1.16
N PRO A 262 -16.79 11.34 0.69
CA PRO A 262 -15.55 11.89 1.24
C PRO A 262 -15.56 13.42 1.41
N MET A 263 -16.22 14.17 0.53
CA MET A 263 -16.15 15.63 0.53
C MET A 263 -17.21 16.31 1.41
N TYR A 264 -18.40 15.71 1.54
CA TYR A 264 -19.54 16.30 2.24
C TYR A 264 -20.01 15.49 3.45
N TRP A 265 -19.48 14.28 3.64
CA TRP A 265 -19.87 13.38 4.72
C TRP A 265 -18.65 12.89 5.51
N GLN A 266 -17.74 12.13 4.90
CA GLN A 266 -16.79 11.25 5.59
C GLN A 266 -15.52 11.98 6.05
N GLU A 267 -14.89 12.78 5.17
CA GLU A 267 -13.55 13.35 5.34
C GLU A 267 -13.54 14.85 5.05
N THR A 268 -14.59 15.52 5.50
CA THR A 268 -14.96 16.84 5.00
C THR A 268 -13.93 17.95 5.24
N HIS A 269 -13.01 17.73 6.20
CA HIS A 269 -11.89 18.62 6.54
C HIS A 269 -10.51 18.01 6.27
N HIS A 270 -10.44 17.04 5.36
CA HIS A 270 -9.18 16.45 4.98
C HIS A 270 -8.30 17.46 4.20
N PRO A 271 -6.98 17.57 4.48
CA PRO A 271 -6.08 18.51 3.80
C PRO A 271 -6.07 18.37 2.27
N PHE A 272 -6.22 17.14 1.80
CA PHE A 272 -6.44 16.81 0.39
C PHE A 272 -7.58 17.60 -0.28
N PHE A 273 -8.70 17.80 0.44
CA PHE A 273 -9.85 18.56 -0.02
C PHE A 273 -9.75 20.05 0.34
N GLY A 274 -8.61 20.51 0.87
CA GLY A 274 -8.37 21.89 1.26
C GLY A 274 -8.88 22.24 2.64
N ASP A 275 -8.77 21.31 3.60
CA ASP A 275 -9.05 21.54 5.04
C ASP A 275 -10.39 22.24 5.29
N GLY A 276 -11.47 21.67 4.75
CA GLY A 276 -12.82 22.20 4.93
C GLY A 276 -13.30 23.09 3.79
N LYS A 277 -12.54 23.24 2.70
CA LYS A 277 -12.93 24.07 1.54
C LYS A 277 -14.32 23.77 0.95
N PHE A 278 -14.78 22.53 1.03
CA PHE A 278 -16.13 22.13 0.56
C PHE A 278 -17.23 22.45 1.59
N MET A 279 -16.84 22.62 2.86
CA MET A 279 -17.73 22.71 4.00
C MET A 279 -17.92 24.13 4.51
N GLU A 280 -16.82 24.88 4.61
CA GLU A 280 -16.75 26.12 5.38
C GLU A 280 -15.82 27.13 4.70
N GLY A 281 -16.15 28.41 4.87
CA GLY A 281 -15.27 29.53 4.56
C GLY A 281 -15.55 30.26 3.25
N ASN A 282 -14.59 31.12 2.88
CA ASN A 282 -14.65 31.97 1.70
C ASN A 282 -13.37 31.78 0.89
N SER A 283 -13.37 30.78 0.01
CA SER A 283 -12.25 30.56 -0.91
C SER A 283 -12.38 31.54 -2.06
N THR A 284 -11.37 32.39 -2.26
CA THR A 284 -11.28 33.28 -3.44
C THR A 284 -12.50 34.20 -3.63
N GLY A 285 -13.14 34.65 -2.55
CA GLY A 285 -14.33 35.50 -2.62
C GLY A 285 -15.65 34.75 -2.87
N LYS A 286 -15.63 33.41 -2.87
CA LYS A 286 -16.79 32.54 -3.05
C LYS A 286 -17.12 31.76 -1.77
N PRO A 287 -18.38 31.76 -1.31
CA PRO A 287 -18.80 31.02 -0.12
C PRO A 287 -18.79 29.51 -0.37
N ALA A 288 -18.38 28.76 0.67
CA ALA A 288 -18.51 27.32 0.78
C ALA A 288 -19.42 26.99 1.97
N ASP A 289 -20.69 26.72 1.70
CA ASP A 289 -21.70 26.50 2.75
C ASP A 289 -22.08 25.01 2.92
N GLY A 290 -21.16 24.09 2.63
CA GLY A 290 -21.41 22.64 2.66
C GLY A 290 -21.80 22.12 4.04
N ILE A 291 -21.17 22.60 5.12
CA ILE A 291 -21.53 22.21 6.49
C ILE A 291 -22.97 22.62 6.82
N ARG A 292 -23.36 23.82 6.37
CA ARG A 292 -24.71 24.35 6.57
C ARG A 292 -25.72 23.54 5.76
N LEU A 293 -25.43 23.27 4.49
CA LEU A 293 -26.26 22.43 3.63
C LEU A 293 -26.50 21.06 4.27
N VAL A 294 -25.45 20.35 4.67
CA VAL A 294 -25.57 19.00 5.24
C VAL A 294 -26.33 19.05 6.56
N GLY A 295 -26.06 20.03 7.43
CA GLY A 295 -26.85 20.23 8.65
C GLY A 295 -28.33 20.49 8.35
N ASN A 296 -28.64 21.30 7.35
CA ASN A 296 -30.02 21.61 6.93
C ASN A 296 -30.73 20.39 6.34
N ILE A 297 -30.04 19.58 5.54
CA ILE A 297 -30.53 18.27 5.04
C ILE A 297 -30.99 17.42 6.22
N MET A 298 -30.19 17.32 7.29
CA MET A 298 -30.54 16.48 8.44
C MET A 298 -31.76 17.00 9.19
N SER A 299 -31.81 18.30 9.46
CA SER A 299 -32.98 18.92 10.10
C SER A 299 -34.24 18.72 9.24
N TYR A 300 -34.13 18.90 7.92
CA TYR A 300 -35.23 18.70 6.98
C TYR A 300 -35.72 17.25 6.96
N LEU A 301 -34.82 16.28 6.97
CA LEU A 301 -35.16 14.85 6.92
C LEU A 301 -35.74 14.32 8.25
N ALA A 302 -35.30 14.85 9.38
CA ALA A 302 -35.78 14.42 10.70
C ALA A 302 -37.16 15.00 11.07
N GLU A 303 -37.52 16.15 10.50
CA GLU A 303 -38.72 16.90 10.89
C GLU A 303 -40.04 16.10 10.81
N PRO A 304 -40.34 15.30 9.76
CA PRO A 304 -41.63 14.60 9.69
C PRO A 304 -41.78 13.49 10.72
N SER A 305 -40.66 12.98 11.25
CA SER A 305 -40.64 11.85 12.17
C SER A 305 -40.29 12.21 13.61
N LYS A 306 -40.05 13.50 13.90
CA LYS A 306 -39.53 13.97 15.21
C LYS A 306 -40.38 13.55 16.42
N ASP A 307 -41.68 13.35 16.20
CA ASP A 307 -42.64 12.96 17.24
C ASP A 307 -43.22 11.54 17.02
N THR A 308 -42.83 10.83 15.96
CA THR A 308 -43.41 9.52 15.57
C THR A 308 -42.38 8.39 15.50
N PHE A 309 -41.15 8.69 15.08
CA PHE A 309 -40.01 7.77 15.08
C PHE A 309 -38.97 8.22 16.11
N GLY A 310 -38.04 7.33 16.44
CA GLY A 310 -37.01 7.58 17.43
C GLY A 310 -36.96 6.45 18.47
N GLY A 311 -36.28 6.71 19.58
CA GLY A 311 -36.04 5.70 20.62
C GLY A 311 -34.62 5.12 20.58
N PHE A 312 -33.83 5.45 19.56
CA PHE A 312 -32.38 5.34 19.65
C PHE A 312 -31.87 6.34 20.70
N ASN A 313 -31.47 5.85 21.86
CA ASN A 313 -31.02 6.67 23.00
C ASN A 313 -29.60 6.31 23.47
N LYS A 314 -28.96 5.37 22.78
CA LYS A 314 -27.57 5.01 22.97
C LYS A 314 -26.78 5.67 21.85
N PRO A 315 -26.50 7.00 21.92
CA PRO A 315 -25.58 7.59 20.96
C PRO A 315 -24.36 6.68 20.94
N TYR A 316 -23.91 6.34 19.73
CA TYR A 316 -22.66 5.64 19.63
C TYR A 316 -21.62 6.49 20.38
N ASN A 317 -20.93 5.91 21.37
CA ASN A 317 -20.13 6.69 22.29
C ASN A 317 -18.78 7.09 21.67
N PHE A 318 -18.78 8.01 20.71
CA PHE A 318 -17.56 8.53 20.06
C PHE A 318 -16.57 9.18 21.06
N LYS A 319 -17.01 9.45 22.30
CA LYS A 319 -16.21 10.00 23.42
C LYS A 319 -15.70 8.93 24.38
N ALA A 320 -16.06 7.65 24.20
CA ALA A 320 -15.34 6.60 24.90
C ALA A 320 -13.86 6.87 24.63
N ALA A 321 -13.09 7.03 25.71
CA ALA A 321 -11.65 7.08 25.59
C ALA A 321 -11.28 5.93 24.65
N PRO A 322 -10.42 6.15 23.63
CA PRO A 322 -10.01 5.07 22.75
C PRO A 322 -9.73 3.88 23.65
N PRO A 323 -10.42 2.74 23.47
CA PRO A 323 -10.37 1.63 24.42
C PRO A 323 -8.90 1.45 24.80
N PRO A 324 -8.58 1.50 26.11
CA PRO A 324 -7.25 1.84 26.62
C PRO A 324 -6.19 1.16 25.77
N VAL A 325 -5.58 1.93 24.85
CA VAL A 325 -4.75 1.50 23.71
C VAL A 325 -4.82 -0.01 23.59
N LEU A 326 -5.95 -0.61 23.14
CA LEU A 326 -6.26 -2.06 23.26
C LEU A 326 -4.99 -2.82 23.61
N GLY A 327 -4.70 -2.95 24.92
CA GLY A 327 -3.33 -2.94 25.48
C GLY A 327 -2.35 -3.45 24.44
N ALA A 328 -1.33 -2.68 24.04
CA ALA A 328 -0.20 -3.28 23.32
C ALA A 328 0.47 -4.29 24.28
N VAL A 329 -0.22 -5.40 24.54
CA VAL A 329 0.15 -6.47 25.43
C VAL A 329 1.33 -7.06 24.71
N GLY A 330 2.48 -7.01 25.38
CA GLY A 330 3.69 -7.58 24.84
C GLY A 330 3.39 -9.00 24.36
N ARG A 331 3.98 -9.38 23.23
CA ARG A 331 3.73 -10.69 22.67
C ARG A 331 4.49 -11.74 23.50
N ASP A 332 3.73 -12.61 24.16
CA ASP A 332 4.27 -13.77 24.86
C ASP A 332 4.61 -14.88 23.86
N TRP A 333 5.87 -14.95 23.44
CA TRP A 333 6.35 -15.93 22.47
C TRP A 333 6.33 -17.38 22.97
N SER A 334 6.15 -17.61 24.28
CA SER A 334 5.97 -18.97 24.80
C SER A 334 4.59 -19.54 24.44
N LYS A 335 3.60 -18.67 24.16
CA LYS A 335 2.20 -19.04 23.86
C LYS A 335 1.83 -18.89 22.38
N VAL A 336 2.79 -18.60 21.53
CA VAL A 336 2.54 -18.39 20.10
C VAL A 336 2.26 -19.73 19.42
N GLU A 337 1.04 -19.90 18.97
CA GLU A 337 0.63 -21.04 18.14
C GLU A 337 0.80 -20.76 16.66
N PHE A 338 1.26 -21.76 15.92
CA PHE A 338 1.31 -21.70 14.47
C PHE A 338 -0.05 -22.05 13.87
N ARG A 339 -0.36 -21.43 12.73
CA ARG A 339 -1.52 -21.84 11.96
C ARG A 339 -1.35 -23.29 11.52
N LYS A 340 -2.33 -24.12 11.85
CA LYS A 340 -2.43 -25.46 11.29
C LYS A 340 -2.60 -25.35 9.78
N SER A 341 -1.89 -26.22 9.07
CA SER A 341 -2.03 -26.33 7.62
C SER A 341 -3.42 -26.84 7.26
N VAL A 342 -3.75 -26.75 5.98
CA VAL A 342 -4.93 -27.41 5.43
C VAL A 342 -4.54 -28.81 4.98
N ASP A 343 -5.23 -29.81 5.48
CA ASP A 343 -4.86 -31.21 5.25
C ASP A 343 -5.04 -31.63 3.79
N LYS A 344 -6.09 -31.12 3.12
CA LYS A 344 -6.42 -31.51 1.75
C LYS A 344 -5.46 -30.88 0.74
N LEU A 345 -4.76 -31.73 0.00
CA LEU A 345 -3.83 -31.38 -1.08
C LEU A 345 -4.50 -31.61 -2.44
N TYR A 346 -4.37 -30.64 -3.33
CA TYR A 346 -4.81 -30.71 -4.72
C TYR A 346 -3.61 -30.63 -5.65
N ILE A 347 -3.53 -31.58 -6.58
CA ILE A 347 -2.52 -31.63 -7.63
C ILE A 347 -3.18 -31.18 -8.94
N GLY A 348 -2.60 -30.18 -9.59
CA GLY A 348 -3.17 -29.54 -10.77
C GLY A 348 -2.36 -29.72 -12.03
N LEU A 349 -3.07 -30.04 -13.13
CA LEU A 349 -2.56 -29.87 -14.48
C LEU A 349 -2.95 -28.48 -15.00
N ILE A 350 -1.98 -27.64 -15.31
CA ILE A 350 -2.22 -26.30 -15.90
C ILE A 350 -1.52 -26.26 -17.25
N GLY A 351 -2.25 -25.98 -18.33
CA GLY A 351 -1.65 -25.80 -19.67
C GLY A 351 -2.18 -26.69 -20.79
N ALA A 352 -3.25 -27.46 -20.57
CA ALA A 352 -3.81 -28.33 -21.62
C ALA A 352 -4.42 -27.53 -22.78
N GLN A 353 -4.12 -27.93 -24.02
CA GLN A 353 -4.68 -27.32 -25.24
C GLN A 353 -5.45 -28.38 -26.02
N SER A 354 -6.75 -28.15 -26.25
CA SER A 354 -7.63 -29.10 -26.94
C SER A 354 -7.74 -28.83 -28.45
N ASN A 355 -8.49 -29.68 -29.14
CA ASN A 355 -8.84 -29.54 -30.56
C ASN A 355 -9.68 -28.28 -30.88
N LEU A 356 -10.12 -27.52 -29.88
CA LEU A 356 -10.77 -26.23 -30.08
C LEU A 356 -9.81 -25.20 -30.68
N THR A 357 -8.52 -25.28 -30.37
CA THR A 357 -7.49 -24.38 -30.93
C THR A 357 -6.37 -25.11 -31.66
N CYS A 358 -5.42 -25.72 -30.95
CA CYS A 358 -4.21 -26.30 -31.55
C CYS A 358 -3.84 -27.71 -31.06
N GLY A 359 -4.60 -28.28 -30.14
CA GLY A 359 -4.38 -29.64 -29.64
C GLY A 359 -5.01 -30.73 -30.50
N LYS A 360 -4.71 -31.96 -30.11
CA LYS A 360 -5.31 -33.23 -30.51
C LYS A 360 -6.20 -33.67 -29.35
N GLY A 361 -7.39 -34.16 -29.64
CA GLY A 361 -8.36 -34.55 -28.61
C GLY A 361 -9.24 -33.41 -28.11
N SER A 362 -10.46 -33.77 -27.73
CA SER A 362 -11.50 -32.94 -27.16
C SER A 362 -11.18 -32.53 -25.71
N PRO A 363 -11.78 -31.44 -25.19
CA PRO A 363 -11.66 -31.10 -23.78
C PRO A 363 -12.06 -32.24 -22.83
N GLN A 364 -13.04 -33.07 -23.22
CA GLN A 364 -13.48 -34.22 -22.42
C GLN A 364 -12.39 -35.29 -22.30
N GLU A 365 -11.71 -35.63 -23.40
CA GLU A 365 -10.60 -36.60 -23.38
C GLU A 365 -9.43 -36.14 -22.50
N PHE A 366 -9.10 -34.84 -22.50
CA PHE A 366 -8.12 -34.28 -21.57
C PHE A 366 -8.54 -34.39 -20.11
N ILE A 367 -9.82 -34.14 -19.81
CA ILE A 367 -10.38 -34.25 -18.47
C ILE A 367 -10.29 -35.70 -17.98
N ASP A 368 -10.66 -36.65 -18.83
CA ASP A 368 -10.65 -38.07 -18.49
C ASP A 368 -9.21 -38.58 -18.31
N ALA A 369 -8.28 -38.16 -19.18
CA ALA A 369 -6.86 -38.43 -19.01
C ALA A 369 -6.28 -37.82 -17.72
N ALA A 370 -6.69 -36.60 -17.35
CA ALA A 370 -6.24 -35.96 -16.12
C ALA A 370 -6.74 -36.69 -14.87
N LYS A 371 -8.00 -37.12 -14.85
CA LYS A 371 -8.56 -37.96 -13.78
C LYS A 371 -7.81 -39.29 -13.68
N ALA A 372 -7.56 -39.95 -14.82
CA ALA A 372 -6.82 -41.22 -14.88
C ALA A 372 -5.38 -41.07 -14.38
N ALA A 373 -4.74 -39.93 -14.64
CA ALA A 373 -3.40 -39.61 -14.12
C ALA A 373 -3.40 -39.16 -12.64
N GLY A 374 -4.57 -39.07 -11.98
CA GLY A 374 -4.66 -38.70 -10.57
C GLY A 374 -4.49 -37.20 -10.29
N TYR A 375 -4.80 -36.33 -11.26
CA TYR A 375 -4.95 -34.90 -10.99
C TYR A 375 -6.28 -34.62 -10.30
N ASN A 376 -6.29 -33.62 -9.42
CA ASN A 376 -7.50 -33.10 -8.77
C ASN A 376 -8.09 -31.91 -9.52
N PHE A 377 -7.33 -31.28 -10.43
CA PHE A 377 -7.92 -30.32 -11.34
C PHE A 377 -7.12 -30.21 -12.64
N ILE A 378 -7.79 -29.71 -13.67
CA ILE A 378 -7.21 -29.33 -14.96
C ILE A 378 -7.60 -27.89 -15.30
N ALA A 379 -6.64 -27.09 -15.76
CA ALA A 379 -6.86 -25.77 -16.32
C ALA A 379 -6.37 -25.73 -17.78
N PHE A 380 -7.29 -25.41 -18.69
CA PHE A 380 -7.00 -25.29 -20.11
C PHE A 380 -6.24 -24.01 -20.43
N ALA A 381 -5.54 -24.01 -21.55
CA ALA A 381 -4.70 -22.93 -22.06
C ALA A 381 -4.92 -22.75 -23.57
N GLU A 382 -6.18 -22.65 -23.98
CA GLU A 382 -6.55 -22.48 -25.39
C GLU A 382 -5.88 -21.23 -25.97
N ASP A 383 -5.35 -21.35 -27.20
CA ASP A 383 -4.67 -20.26 -27.87
C ASP A 383 -5.65 -19.17 -28.30
N PHE A 384 -5.59 -18.01 -27.65
CA PHE A 384 -6.46 -16.86 -27.96
C PHE A 384 -6.47 -16.50 -29.44
N ALA A 385 -5.35 -16.64 -30.15
CA ALA A 385 -5.28 -16.29 -31.58
C ALA A 385 -6.11 -17.21 -32.48
N LYS A 386 -6.52 -18.38 -31.99
CA LYS A 386 -7.30 -19.41 -32.71
C LYS A 386 -8.65 -19.71 -32.06
N LEU A 387 -8.93 -19.07 -30.93
CA LEU A 387 -10.13 -19.25 -30.13
C LEU A 387 -11.16 -18.20 -30.55
N ASP A 388 -12.43 -18.60 -30.61
CA ASP A 388 -13.56 -17.70 -30.76
C ASP A 388 -14.53 -17.86 -29.57
N GLU A 389 -15.54 -17.00 -29.51
CA GLU A 389 -16.50 -16.99 -28.42
C GLU A 389 -17.33 -18.28 -28.33
N ALA A 390 -17.68 -18.88 -29.47
CA ALA A 390 -18.47 -20.11 -29.51
C ALA A 390 -17.68 -21.30 -28.93
N LYS A 391 -16.44 -21.47 -29.39
CA LYS A 391 -15.51 -22.48 -28.88
C LYS A 391 -15.19 -22.28 -27.40
N PHE A 392 -15.03 -21.04 -26.97
CA PHE A 392 -14.79 -20.77 -25.55
C PHE A 392 -16.01 -21.14 -24.68
N ASN A 393 -17.22 -20.83 -25.15
CA ASN A 393 -18.46 -21.23 -24.47
C ASN A 393 -18.64 -22.75 -24.44
N GLU A 394 -18.23 -23.46 -25.50
CA GLU A 394 -18.16 -24.92 -25.51
C GLU A 394 -17.21 -25.43 -24.42
N LEU A 395 -15.98 -24.91 -24.34
CA LEU A 395 -15.02 -25.27 -23.30
C LEU A 395 -15.59 -25.03 -21.90
N LYS A 396 -16.23 -23.88 -21.66
CA LYS A 396 -16.90 -23.57 -20.38
C LYS A 396 -17.95 -24.61 -20.02
N SER A 397 -18.77 -25.00 -20.99
CA SER A 397 -19.84 -25.99 -20.81
C SER A 397 -19.27 -27.37 -20.43
N VAL A 398 -18.24 -27.84 -21.13
CA VAL A 398 -17.57 -29.11 -20.83
C VAL A 398 -16.93 -29.08 -19.44
N CYS A 399 -16.20 -28.00 -19.11
CA CYS A 399 -15.58 -27.84 -17.79
C CYS A 399 -16.61 -27.83 -16.64
N ALA A 400 -17.73 -27.12 -16.83
CA ALA A 400 -18.80 -27.05 -15.83
C ALA A 400 -19.45 -28.42 -15.58
N LYS A 401 -19.68 -29.21 -16.64
CA LYS A 401 -20.23 -30.58 -16.53
C LYS A 401 -19.29 -31.56 -15.84
N ALA A 402 -17.98 -31.36 -15.99
CA ALA A 402 -16.97 -32.24 -15.40
C ALA A 402 -16.72 -31.98 -13.90
N ALA A 403 -17.28 -30.92 -13.33
CA ALA A 403 -17.10 -30.57 -11.92
C ALA A 403 -17.73 -31.63 -11.00
N ALA A 404 -16.91 -32.23 -10.14
CA ALA A 404 -17.32 -33.25 -9.19
C ALA A 404 -16.57 -33.08 -7.85
N PRO A 405 -17.04 -33.68 -6.74
CA PRO A 405 -16.26 -33.72 -5.51
C PRO A 405 -14.85 -34.27 -5.75
N GLY A 406 -13.82 -33.52 -5.36
CA GLY A 406 -12.41 -33.88 -5.55
C GLY A 406 -11.83 -33.68 -6.96
N PHE A 407 -12.63 -33.23 -7.94
CA PHE A 407 -12.14 -32.87 -9.27
C PHE A 407 -12.80 -31.62 -9.88
N ARG A 408 -12.00 -30.67 -10.40
CA ARG A 408 -12.51 -29.52 -11.16
C ARG A 408 -11.79 -29.35 -12.50
N ALA A 409 -12.54 -28.96 -13.53
CA ALA A 409 -11.99 -28.49 -14.78
C ALA A 409 -12.24 -26.98 -14.90
N TYR A 410 -11.25 -26.23 -15.39
CA TYR A 410 -11.34 -24.79 -15.56
C TYR A 410 -11.08 -24.39 -17.01
N PRO A 411 -11.98 -23.60 -17.63
CA PRO A 411 -11.70 -23.01 -18.92
C PRO A 411 -10.59 -21.97 -18.74
N GLY A 412 -9.70 -21.86 -19.72
CA GLY A 412 -8.60 -20.92 -19.67
C GLY A 412 -8.07 -20.56 -21.05
N ILE A 413 -7.37 -19.42 -21.09
CA ILE A 413 -6.93 -18.75 -22.32
C ILE A 413 -5.44 -18.43 -22.17
N ARG A 414 -4.64 -18.94 -23.10
CA ARG A 414 -3.25 -18.52 -23.30
C ARG A 414 -3.21 -17.40 -24.31
N TYR A 415 -2.52 -16.32 -24.01
CA TYR A 415 -2.44 -15.17 -24.90
C TYR A 415 -1.07 -14.49 -24.84
N THR A 416 -0.78 -13.70 -25.87
CA THR A 416 0.37 -12.81 -25.92
C THR A 416 -0.14 -11.37 -25.87
N ASP A 417 0.55 -10.49 -25.14
CA ASP A 417 0.22 -9.07 -25.14
C ASP A 417 0.93 -8.28 -26.27
N GLU A 418 0.63 -6.99 -26.41
CA GLU A 418 1.28 -6.14 -27.41
C GLU A 418 2.81 -6.04 -27.25
N THR A 419 3.33 -6.27 -26.05
CA THR A 419 4.76 -6.27 -25.80
C THR A 419 5.43 -7.60 -26.14
N GLY A 420 4.66 -8.65 -26.44
CA GLY A 420 5.15 -9.99 -26.73
C GLY A 420 5.31 -10.88 -25.49
N CYS A 421 4.88 -10.44 -24.30
CA CYS A 421 4.92 -11.27 -23.11
C CYS A 421 3.82 -12.33 -23.16
N GLN A 422 4.12 -13.53 -22.65
CA GLN A 422 3.23 -14.67 -22.66
C GLN A 422 2.48 -14.81 -21.33
N TRP A 423 1.17 -15.06 -21.44
CA TRP A 423 0.25 -15.07 -20.31
C TRP A 423 -0.71 -16.26 -20.39
N LEU A 424 -1.21 -16.66 -19.23
CA LEU A 424 -2.31 -17.63 -19.09
C LEU A 424 -3.27 -17.15 -18.02
N VAL A 425 -4.56 -17.32 -18.26
CA VAL A 425 -5.62 -17.03 -17.28
C VAL A 425 -6.67 -18.15 -17.30
N PHE A 426 -7.15 -18.57 -16.15
CA PHE A 426 -8.16 -19.63 -16.03
C PHE A 426 -9.11 -19.38 -14.86
N SER A 427 -10.41 -19.64 -15.05
CA SER A 427 -11.44 -19.66 -13.99
C SER A 427 -12.80 -19.99 -14.61
N ASP A 428 -13.70 -20.55 -13.82
CA ASP A 428 -15.13 -20.67 -14.16
C ASP A 428 -15.83 -19.33 -14.47
N ARG A 429 -15.30 -18.20 -13.96
CA ARG A 429 -15.89 -16.86 -14.08
C ARG A 429 -15.45 -16.09 -15.31
N ILE A 430 -14.38 -16.50 -15.99
CA ILE A 430 -13.90 -15.76 -17.16
C ILE A 430 -14.85 -15.96 -18.36
N THR A 431 -14.95 -14.94 -19.20
CA THR A 431 -15.73 -14.95 -20.45
C THR A 431 -14.78 -14.90 -21.64
N TYR A 432 -15.29 -14.96 -22.87
CA TYR A 432 -14.45 -14.63 -24.02
C TYR A 432 -14.01 -13.15 -23.91
N PRO A 433 -12.74 -12.79 -24.18
CA PRO A 433 -12.26 -11.41 -24.09
C PRO A 433 -13.08 -10.47 -24.99
N PRO A 434 -13.69 -9.39 -24.43
CA PRO A 434 -14.37 -8.38 -25.23
C PRO A 434 -13.44 -7.77 -26.29
N LYS A 435 -14.00 -7.40 -27.45
CA LYS A 435 -13.23 -6.81 -28.57
C LYS A 435 -12.37 -5.60 -28.19
N ALA A 436 -12.82 -4.82 -27.19
CA ALA A 436 -12.07 -3.67 -26.68
C ALA A 436 -10.74 -4.03 -25.98
N TRP A 437 -10.53 -5.29 -25.62
CA TRP A 437 -9.29 -5.78 -25.02
C TRP A 437 -8.31 -6.30 -26.07
N HIS A 438 -8.75 -6.44 -27.32
CA HIS A 438 -7.94 -6.99 -28.40
C HIS A 438 -6.98 -5.92 -28.91
N SER A 439 -5.76 -6.33 -29.23
CA SER A 439 -4.79 -5.44 -29.84
C SER A 439 -5.24 -5.02 -31.23
N THR A 440 -5.29 -3.71 -31.47
CA THR A 440 -5.52 -3.17 -32.82
C THR A 440 -4.25 -3.16 -33.66
N ARG A 441 -3.08 -3.27 -33.02
CA ARG A 441 -1.76 -3.25 -33.66
C ARG A 441 -1.30 -4.65 -34.09
N PHE A 442 -1.63 -5.68 -33.31
CA PHE A 442 -1.18 -7.05 -33.54
C PHE A 442 -2.38 -8.01 -33.44
N PRO A 443 -2.99 -8.41 -34.59
CA PRO A 443 -4.11 -9.35 -34.59
C PRO A 443 -3.81 -10.64 -33.82
N GLY A 444 -4.79 -11.15 -33.07
CA GLY A 444 -4.64 -12.34 -32.24
C GLY A 444 -3.94 -12.11 -30.90
N ARG A 445 -3.74 -10.84 -30.49
CA ARG A 445 -3.17 -10.47 -29.18
C ARG A 445 -4.16 -9.69 -28.32
N ILE A 446 -3.93 -9.69 -27.01
CA ILE A 446 -4.59 -8.79 -26.07
C ILE A 446 -3.72 -7.53 -25.91
N VAL A 447 -4.33 -6.36 -25.68
CA VAL A 447 -3.58 -5.10 -25.52
C VAL A 447 -2.52 -5.21 -24.41
N ASN A 448 -2.97 -5.60 -23.21
CA ASN A 448 -2.14 -5.91 -22.06
C ASN A 448 -2.93 -6.70 -21.01
N ASN A 449 -2.28 -7.04 -19.90
CA ASN A 449 -2.89 -7.85 -18.85
C ASN A 449 -3.87 -7.07 -17.91
N ASN A 450 -3.85 -5.74 -17.91
CA ASN A 450 -4.73 -4.94 -17.03
C ASN A 450 -6.24 -5.23 -17.23
N PRO A 451 -6.80 -5.17 -18.45
CA PRO A 451 -8.21 -5.49 -18.67
C PRO A 451 -8.55 -6.94 -18.34
N VAL A 452 -7.61 -7.88 -18.53
CA VAL A 452 -7.80 -9.31 -18.20
C VAL A 452 -7.96 -9.49 -16.69
N SER A 453 -7.00 -8.99 -15.92
CA SER A 453 -7.03 -9.10 -14.47
C SER A 453 -8.23 -8.35 -13.88
N ARG A 454 -8.43 -7.08 -14.21
CA ARG A 454 -9.48 -6.26 -13.58
C ARG A 454 -10.87 -6.56 -14.13
N GLY A 455 -10.99 -6.76 -15.44
CA GLY A 455 -12.26 -7.02 -16.10
C GLY A 455 -12.92 -8.33 -15.68
N TRP A 456 -12.13 -9.31 -15.22
CA TRP A 456 -12.63 -10.55 -14.62
C TRP A 456 -12.41 -10.64 -13.11
N ASN A 457 -12.33 -9.49 -12.44
CA ASN A 457 -12.29 -9.40 -10.97
C ASN A 457 -11.16 -10.25 -10.33
N TRP A 458 -9.93 -10.01 -10.78
CA TRP A 458 -8.69 -10.60 -10.29
C TRP A 458 -8.64 -12.12 -10.45
N ALA A 459 -8.98 -12.60 -11.66
CA ALA A 459 -8.78 -14.00 -12.03
C ALA A 459 -7.29 -14.42 -11.89
N PRO A 460 -7.00 -15.72 -11.75
CA PRO A 460 -5.64 -16.29 -11.78
C PRO A 460 -4.88 -15.96 -13.08
N VAL A 461 -4.23 -14.81 -13.15
CA VAL A 461 -3.32 -14.47 -14.26
C VAL A 461 -1.91 -14.92 -13.92
N ILE A 462 -1.37 -15.76 -14.80
CA ILE A 462 -0.04 -16.35 -14.77
C ILE A 462 0.82 -15.68 -15.84
N ILE A 463 1.98 -15.15 -15.45
CA ILE A 463 3.06 -14.86 -16.41
C ILE A 463 3.80 -16.15 -16.75
N LEU A 464 3.91 -16.46 -18.04
CA LEU A 464 4.61 -17.63 -18.55
C LEU A 464 6.04 -17.26 -18.96
N LYS A 465 6.94 -18.24 -18.90
CA LYS A 465 8.31 -18.18 -19.43
C LYS A 465 9.04 -16.86 -19.16
N SER A 466 9.07 -16.41 -17.91
CA SER A 466 9.43 -15.03 -17.60
C SER A 466 10.86 -14.65 -17.99
N ASN A 467 11.79 -15.61 -18.10
CA ASN A 467 13.14 -15.36 -18.62
C ASN A 467 13.19 -15.16 -20.14
N LEU A 468 12.22 -15.70 -20.87
CA LEU A 468 12.17 -15.69 -22.33
C LEU A 468 11.26 -14.57 -22.87
N ASN A 469 10.51 -13.92 -21.99
CA ASN A 469 9.70 -12.78 -22.37
C ASN A 469 10.59 -11.60 -22.81
N PRO A 470 10.15 -10.82 -23.81
CA PRO A 470 10.91 -9.65 -24.30
C PRO A 470 11.03 -8.52 -23.26
N GLN A 471 10.24 -8.59 -22.18
CA GLN A 471 10.30 -7.66 -21.06
C GLN A 471 10.32 -8.40 -19.74
N GLU A 472 11.03 -7.83 -18.79
CA GLU A 472 11.17 -8.39 -17.46
C GLU A 472 9.85 -8.31 -16.68
N PRO A 473 9.56 -9.31 -15.85
CA PRO A 473 8.28 -9.44 -15.17
C PRO A 473 7.99 -8.30 -14.19
N TRP A 474 9.01 -7.65 -13.60
CA TRP A 474 8.83 -6.52 -12.68
C TRP A 474 8.40 -5.22 -13.39
N PHE A 475 8.41 -5.17 -14.72
CA PHE A 475 7.84 -4.07 -15.48
C PHE A 475 6.39 -4.33 -15.91
N LYS A 476 5.84 -5.50 -15.56
CA LYS A 476 4.46 -5.87 -15.89
C LYS A 476 3.52 -5.71 -14.72
N GLY A 477 2.28 -5.33 -15.01
CA GLY A 477 1.23 -5.14 -14.01
C GLY A 477 0.18 -6.24 -14.02
N ASN A 478 -0.60 -6.28 -12.94
CA ASN A 478 -1.84 -7.00 -12.71
C ASN A 478 -1.78 -8.53 -12.84
N TYR A 479 -0.68 -9.17 -12.44
CA TYR A 479 -0.62 -10.64 -12.30
C TYR A 479 -0.34 -11.04 -10.87
N LYS A 480 -0.75 -12.24 -10.45
CA LYS A 480 -0.56 -12.73 -9.07
C LYS A 480 0.17 -14.07 -9.02
N ILE A 481 0.50 -14.62 -10.18
CA ILE A 481 1.03 -15.97 -10.31
C ILE A 481 2.17 -15.93 -11.33
N ILE A 482 3.22 -16.69 -11.07
CA ILE A 482 4.32 -16.90 -12.01
C ILE A 482 4.50 -18.39 -12.23
N ALA A 483 4.61 -18.78 -13.51
CA ALA A 483 5.02 -20.12 -13.87
C ALA A 483 6.53 -20.27 -13.58
N THR A 484 6.86 -20.72 -12.37
CA THR A 484 8.26 -21.01 -11.99
C THR A 484 8.87 -22.06 -12.91
N HIS A 485 8.07 -23.00 -13.39
CA HIS A 485 8.48 -24.02 -14.35
C HIS A 485 7.47 -24.07 -15.49
N THR A 486 7.95 -23.96 -16.72
CA THR A 486 7.12 -24.16 -17.91
C THR A 486 7.68 -25.33 -18.70
N TYR A 487 6.84 -26.32 -19.01
CA TYR A 487 7.17 -27.47 -19.84
C TYR A 487 6.44 -27.37 -21.18
N GLU A 488 7.12 -27.73 -22.26
CA GLU A 488 6.54 -27.85 -23.60
C GLU A 488 6.94 -29.21 -24.18
N ASN A 489 5.96 -29.98 -24.65
CA ASN A 489 6.18 -31.32 -25.21
C ASN A 489 6.98 -32.22 -24.24
N GLY A 490 6.68 -32.14 -22.95
CA GLY A 490 7.35 -32.89 -21.87
C GLY A 490 8.77 -32.43 -21.51
N LYS A 491 9.29 -31.35 -22.09
CA LYS A 491 10.63 -30.80 -21.80
C LYS A 491 10.53 -29.48 -21.05
N LEU A 492 11.44 -29.26 -20.09
CA LEU A 492 11.54 -27.96 -19.40
C LEU A 492 11.94 -26.88 -20.40
N ALA A 493 11.02 -25.96 -20.68
CA ALA A 493 11.22 -24.84 -21.59
C ALA A 493 11.72 -23.58 -20.85
N ASP A 494 11.34 -23.41 -19.58
CA ASP A 494 11.79 -22.30 -18.75
C ASP A 494 11.78 -22.63 -17.25
N ASP A 495 12.82 -22.20 -16.52
CA ASP A 495 12.92 -22.17 -15.06
C ASP A 495 13.01 -20.71 -14.59
N SER A 496 11.87 -20.15 -14.22
CA SER A 496 11.67 -18.79 -13.73
C SER A 496 11.84 -18.65 -12.21
N THR A 497 12.44 -19.62 -11.51
CA THR A 497 12.56 -19.61 -10.05
C THR A 497 13.33 -18.38 -9.55
N ALA A 498 14.41 -17.97 -10.23
CA ALA A 498 15.16 -16.76 -9.86
C ALA A 498 14.30 -15.48 -9.95
N ASN A 499 13.47 -15.35 -11.00
CA ASN A 499 12.54 -14.22 -11.11
C ASN A 499 11.44 -14.28 -10.03
N TYR A 500 10.98 -15.47 -9.64
CA TYR A 500 10.04 -15.65 -8.54
C TYR A 500 10.60 -15.13 -7.21
N LEU A 501 11.82 -15.54 -6.86
CA LEU A 501 12.53 -15.08 -5.66
C LEU A 501 12.70 -13.55 -5.66
N ARG A 502 13.14 -12.99 -6.79
CA ARG A 502 13.34 -11.55 -6.99
C ARG A 502 12.04 -10.75 -6.82
N LEU A 503 10.96 -11.18 -7.47
CA LEU A 503 9.66 -10.49 -7.42
C LEU A 503 9.05 -10.53 -6.02
N ASN A 504 9.18 -11.64 -5.29
CA ASN A 504 8.71 -11.72 -3.92
C ASN A 504 9.59 -10.91 -2.96
N ASN A 505 10.91 -10.80 -3.20
CA ASN A 505 11.74 -9.85 -2.45
C ASN A 505 11.21 -8.42 -2.58
N ASP A 506 10.59 -8.06 -3.72
CA ASP A 506 9.92 -6.76 -3.94
C ASP A 506 8.46 -6.72 -3.49
N ARG A 507 7.93 -7.81 -2.93
CA ARG A 507 6.57 -7.99 -2.41
C ARG A 507 5.47 -8.01 -3.49
N PHE A 508 5.73 -8.64 -4.63
CA PHE A 508 4.66 -8.96 -5.57
C PHE A 508 3.64 -9.98 -4.98
N LEU A 509 4.01 -10.71 -3.91
CA LEU A 509 3.15 -11.71 -3.26
C LEU A 509 2.63 -12.72 -4.28
N LEU A 510 3.54 -13.37 -5.01
CA LEU A 510 3.21 -14.27 -6.11
C LEU A 510 3.01 -15.70 -5.62
N SER A 511 2.08 -16.40 -6.25
CA SER A 511 2.00 -17.86 -6.17
C SER A 511 2.91 -18.49 -7.22
N PRO A 512 3.69 -19.52 -6.86
CA PRO A 512 4.40 -20.34 -7.83
C PRO A 512 3.43 -21.37 -8.44
N VAL A 513 3.54 -21.60 -9.75
CA VAL A 513 2.89 -22.73 -10.44
C VAL A 513 3.87 -23.38 -11.41
N ALA A 514 3.58 -24.63 -11.76
CA ALA A 514 4.18 -25.35 -12.87
C ALA A 514 3.14 -25.47 -13.99
N VAL A 515 3.52 -25.11 -15.21
CA VAL A 515 2.66 -25.12 -16.39
C VAL A 515 3.20 -26.15 -17.38
N HIS A 516 2.35 -27.10 -17.79
CA HIS A 516 2.63 -28.11 -18.81
C HIS A 516 1.80 -27.79 -20.04
N LEU A 517 2.42 -27.15 -21.03
CA LEU A 517 1.80 -26.88 -22.32
C LEU A 517 1.82 -28.17 -23.16
N ILE A 518 0.71 -28.90 -23.07
CA ILE A 518 0.50 -30.19 -23.74
C ILE A 518 -0.61 -30.07 -24.76
N THR A 519 -0.50 -30.87 -25.82
CA THR A 519 -1.36 -30.81 -26.99
C THR A 519 -2.04 -32.15 -27.30
N SER A 520 -1.87 -33.19 -26.48
CA SER A 520 -2.73 -34.39 -26.60
C SER A 520 -3.04 -35.06 -25.24
N PRO A 521 -4.16 -35.78 -25.10
CA PRO A 521 -4.52 -36.51 -23.88
C PRO A 521 -3.46 -37.53 -23.45
N GLU A 522 -2.74 -38.14 -24.40
CA GLU A 522 -1.69 -39.13 -24.12
C GLU A 522 -0.49 -38.52 -23.38
N GLU A 523 -0.25 -37.21 -23.54
CA GLU A 523 0.83 -36.51 -22.86
C GLU A 523 0.53 -36.28 -21.37
N VAL A 524 -0.73 -36.35 -20.94
CA VAL A 524 -1.16 -36.03 -19.57
C VAL A 524 -0.49 -36.93 -18.53
N ALA A 525 -0.42 -38.24 -18.79
CA ALA A 525 0.23 -39.18 -17.88
C ALA A 525 1.76 -38.94 -17.80
N SER A 526 2.38 -38.56 -18.92
CA SER A 526 3.79 -38.17 -18.95
C SER A 526 4.03 -36.89 -18.15
N ALA A 527 3.19 -35.86 -18.33
CA ALA A 527 3.25 -34.61 -17.57
C ALA A 527 3.10 -34.85 -16.07
N ARG A 528 2.25 -35.79 -15.64
CA ARG A 528 2.09 -36.15 -14.23
C ARG A 528 3.33 -36.78 -13.61
N LYS A 529 4.03 -37.61 -14.39
CA LYS A 529 5.21 -38.37 -13.98
C LYS A 529 6.48 -37.52 -14.03
N ASN A 530 6.56 -36.60 -14.99
CA ASN A 530 7.78 -35.88 -15.33
C ASN A 530 7.68 -34.40 -14.97
N GLY A 531 8.67 -33.90 -14.24
CA GLY A 531 8.77 -32.48 -13.89
C GLY A 531 7.90 -32.04 -12.71
N MET A 532 7.95 -30.74 -12.44
CA MET A 532 7.25 -30.09 -11.33
C MET A 532 5.74 -30.06 -11.57
N GLN A 533 4.96 -30.28 -10.52
CA GLN A 533 3.50 -30.21 -10.52
C GLN A 533 3.03 -29.03 -9.69
N SER A 534 1.90 -28.42 -10.07
CA SER A 534 1.25 -27.38 -9.27
C SER A 534 0.48 -28.00 -8.12
N MET A 535 0.80 -27.60 -6.89
CA MET A 535 0.23 -28.14 -5.66
C MET A 535 -0.51 -27.05 -4.88
N VAL A 536 -1.69 -27.35 -4.34
CA VAL A 536 -2.49 -26.41 -3.53
C VAL A 536 -3.03 -27.11 -2.28
N ARG A 537 -2.79 -26.55 -1.10
CA ARG A 537 -3.48 -26.98 0.13
C ARG A 537 -4.70 -26.12 0.39
N TRP A 538 -5.89 -26.61 0.07
CA TRP A 538 -7.13 -25.81 0.13
C TRP A 538 -8.25 -26.62 0.80
N PRO A 539 -9.18 -25.98 1.55
CA PRO A 539 -10.16 -26.74 2.32
C PRO A 539 -11.34 -27.24 1.48
N ASP A 540 -11.53 -26.73 0.26
CA ASP A 540 -12.61 -27.12 -0.65
C ASP A 540 -12.12 -27.26 -2.10
N ASP A 541 -13.00 -27.74 -2.98
CA ASP A 541 -12.63 -28.00 -4.38
C ASP A 541 -12.53 -26.73 -5.25
N ASP A 542 -12.82 -25.54 -4.72
CA ASP A 542 -12.68 -24.27 -5.45
C ASP A 542 -11.26 -23.72 -5.33
N VAL A 543 -10.29 -24.46 -5.88
CA VAL A 543 -8.86 -24.15 -5.81
C VAL A 543 -8.50 -22.82 -6.48
N VAL A 544 -9.33 -22.31 -7.39
CA VAL A 544 -9.15 -20.98 -8.00
C VAL A 544 -9.15 -19.88 -6.93
N LYS A 545 -9.91 -20.03 -5.83
CA LYS A 545 -9.87 -19.08 -4.71
C LYS A 545 -8.49 -18.97 -4.07
N ALA A 546 -7.69 -20.04 -4.05
CA ALA A 546 -6.32 -20.01 -3.56
C ALA A 546 -5.39 -19.13 -4.42
N TYR A 547 -5.72 -18.97 -5.71
CA TYR A 547 -4.91 -18.26 -6.71
C TYR A 547 -5.36 -16.81 -7.00
N THR A 548 -6.65 -16.47 -6.84
CA THR A 548 -7.22 -15.14 -7.16
C THR A 548 -6.71 -13.96 -6.33
N GLY A 549 -5.86 -14.20 -5.33
CA GLY A 549 -5.09 -13.15 -4.67
C GLY A 549 -5.86 -12.13 -3.83
N ARG A 550 -7.18 -12.27 -3.67
CA ARG A 550 -7.89 -11.63 -2.56
C ARG A 550 -7.49 -12.35 -1.29
N TYR A 551 -7.09 -11.58 -0.28
CA TYR A 551 -6.98 -12.03 1.11
C TYR A 551 -8.28 -12.75 1.47
N CYS A 552 -8.29 -14.07 1.37
CA CYS A 552 -9.51 -14.78 1.02
C CYS A 552 -10.31 -15.01 2.29
N ASP A 553 -11.43 -14.33 2.43
CA ASP A 553 -12.50 -14.74 3.35
C ASP A 553 -12.88 -16.18 3.03
N TYR A 554 -12.52 -17.08 3.94
CA TYR A 554 -13.04 -18.43 3.96
C TYR A 554 -13.92 -18.56 5.19
N LYS A 555 -15.23 -18.69 4.98
CA LYS A 555 -16.24 -18.79 6.04
C LYS A 555 -16.18 -17.61 7.05
N GLY A 556 -16.02 -16.37 6.55
CA GLY A 556 -16.01 -15.14 7.36
C GLY A 556 -14.68 -14.83 8.06
N GLY A 557 -13.59 -15.50 7.69
CA GLY A 557 -12.24 -15.20 8.20
C GLY A 557 -11.22 -14.95 7.09
N TYR A 558 -10.56 -13.80 7.14
CA TYR A 558 -9.48 -13.42 6.21
C TYR A 558 -8.29 -14.39 6.26
N ARG A 559 -8.06 -15.15 5.18
CA ARG A 559 -6.82 -15.91 4.96
C ARG A 559 -5.81 -15.07 4.19
N TRP A 560 -4.77 -14.63 4.90
CA TRP A 560 -3.73 -13.77 4.34
C TRP A 560 -2.62 -14.51 3.57
N PHE A 561 -2.74 -15.82 3.32
CA PHE A 561 -1.70 -16.65 2.70
C PHE A 561 -2.23 -17.45 1.51
N ARG A 562 -1.36 -17.72 0.51
CA ARG A 562 -1.67 -18.58 -0.64
C ARG A 562 -0.95 -19.92 -0.51
N PRO A 563 -1.64 -21.00 -0.13
CA PRO A 563 -1.02 -22.29 0.17
C PRO A 563 -0.67 -23.09 -1.09
N THR A 564 0.14 -22.50 -1.96
CA THR A 564 0.48 -23.02 -3.28
C THR A 564 1.98 -23.27 -3.37
N PHE A 565 2.39 -24.43 -3.86
CA PHE A 565 3.80 -24.75 -4.09
C PHE A 565 3.94 -25.56 -5.37
N VAL A 566 5.17 -25.71 -5.86
CA VAL A 566 5.48 -26.62 -6.97
C VAL A 566 6.34 -27.75 -6.48
N SER A 567 6.13 -28.96 -6.98
CA SER A 567 6.92 -30.12 -6.54
C SER A 567 7.00 -31.23 -7.58
N SER A 568 8.15 -31.90 -7.67
CA SER A 568 8.36 -33.14 -8.41
C SER A 568 8.57 -34.37 -7.50
N GLY A 569 8.31 -34.23 -6.19
CA GLY A 569 8.55 -35.28 -5.19
C GLY A 569 8.27 -34.82 -3.76
N PRO A 570 9.06 -33.87 -3.21
CA PRO A 570 8.89 -33.39 -1.83
C PRO A 570 7.56 -32.68 -1.59
N GLU A 571 6.95 -32.88 -0.44
CA GLU A 571 5.69 -32.28 -0.03
C GLU A 571 5.93 -31.29 1.11
N ILE A 572 5.37 -30.08 0.98
CA ILE A 572 5.27 -29.13 2.09
C ILE A 572 3.96 -29.42 2.80
N ARG A 573 4.03 -29.91 4.04
CA ARG A 573 2.86 -30.14 4.88
C ARG A 573 2.45 -28.87 5.61
N ASN A 574 3.40 -28.08 6.10
CA ASN A 574 3.14 -26.75 6.64
C ASN A 574 4.34 -25.82 6.39
N PHE A 575 4.08 -24.55 6.12
CA PHE A 575 5.07 -23.49 6.13
C PHE A 575 4.40 -22.19 6.54
N THR A 576 4.82 -21.64 7.68
CA THR A 576 4.19 -20.46 8.24
C THR A 576 5.17 -19.64 9.09
N ILE A 577 4.80 -18.39 9.30
CA ILE A 577 5.47 -17.46 10.20
C ILE A 577 4.42 -16.94 11.19
N ALA A 578 4.76 -16.98 12.48
CA ALA A 578 3.82 -16.66 13.55
C ALA A 578 3.31 -15.21 13.50
N ASN A 579 4.14 -14.29 13.03
CA ASN A 579 3.83 -12.88 12.80
C ASN A 579 3.79 -12.58 11.30
N PHE A 580 3.10 -13.43 10.56
CA PHE A 580 2.73 -13.17 9.17
C PHE A 580 2.08 -11.80 9.03
N GLY A 581 2.56 -11.00 8.07
CA GLY A 581 2.05 -9.65 7.85
C GLY A 581 2.98 -8.56 8.36
N THR A 582 2.40 -7.49 8.91
CA THR A 582 3.16 -6.34 9.44
C THR A 582 3.27 -6.43 10.96
N SER A 583 4.47 -6.30 11.51
CA SER A 583 4.72 -6.22 12.96
C SER A 583 4.98 -4.77 13.37
N ASP A 584 4.28 -4.31 14.41
CA ASP A 584 4.54 -3.03 15.06
C ASP A 584 5.63 -3.24 16.12
N LEU A 585 6.81 -2.65 15.90
CA LEU A 585 7.98 -2.81 16.75
C LEU A 585 8.00 -1.90 17.98
N ALA A 586 7.01 -1.03 18.15
CA ALA A 586 6.75 -0.34 19.41
C ALA A 586 6.08 -1.24 20.45
N ILE A 587 5.51 -2.37 20.02
CA ILE A 587 4.91 -3.36 20.93
C ILE A 587 6.01 -4.29 21.42
N LYS A 588 6.17 -4.40 22.74
CA LYS A 588 7.19 -5.26 23.36
C LYS A 588 7.12 -6.69 22.83
N GLY A 589 8.24 -7.22 22.35
CA GLY A 589 8.37 -8.57 21.80
C GLY A 589 7.95 -8.72 20.34
N ASN A 590 7.28 -7.75 19.71
CA ASN A 590 6.91 -7.88 18.28
C ASN A 590 8.10 -7.80 17.32
N ASP A 591 9.28 -7.49 17.82
CA ASP A 591 10.55 -7.53 17.11
C ASP A 591 11.08 -8.94 16.88
N ARG A 592 10.57 -9.96 17.57
CA ARG A 592 10.90 -11.36 17.26
C ARG A 592 10.06 -11.88 16.09
N ILE A 593 10.61 -12.81 15.31
CA ILE A 593 9.90 -13.61 14.32
C ILE A 593 10.09 -15.08 14.67
N ARG A 594 9.05 -15.89 14.44
CA ARG A 594 9.15 -17.35 14.56
C ARG A 594 8.68 -18.02 13.29
N ILE A 595 9.56 -18.82 12.71
CA ILE A 595 9.33 -19.58 11.47
C ILE A 595 9.10 -21.04 11.84
N TYR A 596 8.15 -21.68 11.14
CA TYR A 596 7.89 -23.10 11.26
C TYR A 596 7.63 -23.71 9.89
N PHE A 597 8.20 -24.90 9.67
CA PHE A 597 7.80 -25.75 8.56
C PHE A 597 7.90 -27.23 8.90
N ASN A 598 7.08 -28.00 8.20
CA ASN A 598 7.08 -29.46 8.20
C ASN A 598 7.03 -29.93 6.74
N VAL A 599 8.02 -30.74 6.36
CA VAL A 599 8.19 -31.25 5.00
C VAL A 599 8.33 -32.77 5.01
N HIS A 600 7.89 -33.40 3.93
CA HIS A 600 7.95 -34.84 3.75
C HIS A 600 8.49 -35.18 2.35
N ALA A 601 9.42 -36.12 2.24
CA ALA A 601 9.86 -36.66 0.96
C ALA A 601 10.07 -38.18 1.10
N PRO A 602 9.32 -39.02 0.36
CA PRO A 602 9.46 -40.48 0.45
C PRO A 602 10.87 -40.99 0.15
N ALA A 603 11.60 -40.30 -0.75
CA ALA A 603 12.98 -40.63 -1.10
C ALA A 603 14.00 -40.22 -0.01
N GLY A 604 13.57 -39.55 1.05
CA GLY A 604 14.45 -38.89 2.01
C GLY A 604 14.82 -37.48 1.57
N ILE A 605 15.03 -36.58 2.53
CA ILE A 605 15.33 -35.16 2.29
C ILE A 605 16.85 -34.97 2.30
N LYS A 606 17.38 -34.47 1.18
CA LYS A 606 18.79 -34.12 1.04
C LYS A 606 19.09 -32.75 1.65
N GLU A 607 18.30 -31.75 1.28
CA GLU A 607 18.57 -30.35 1.59
C GLU A 607 17.29 -29.53 1.66
N ILE A 608 17.27 -28.56 2.57
CA ILE A 608 16.23 -27.53 2.66
C ILE A 608 16.91 -26.18 2.74
N ILE A 609 16.61 -25.29 1.81
CA ILE A 609 17.06 -23.90 1.81
C ILE A 609 15.88 -23.00 2.15
N VAL A 610 16.06 -22.12 3.14
CA VAL A 610 15.15 -21.01 3.40
C VAL A 610 15.75 -19.78 2.74
N HIS A 611 15.20 -19.38 1.59
CA HIS A 611 15.55 -18.16 0.89
C HIS A 611 14.91 -16.95 1.60
N ASP A 612 15.53 -15.78 1.52
CA ASP A 612 14.91 -14.48 1.83
C ASP A 612 14.88 -13.64 0.55
N GLY A 613 13.85 -13.85 -0.26
CA GLY A 613 13.79 -13.31 -1.61
C GLY A 613 14.93 -13.84 -2.49
N ASP A 614 15.57 -12.94 -3.25
CA ASP A 614 16.73 -13.22 -4.11
C ASP A 614 18.07 -12.86 -3.46
N LYS A 615 18.15 -12.77 -2.12
CA LYS A 615 19.42 -12.55 -1.43
C LYS A 615 20.39 -13.70 -1.72
N LYS A 616 21.69 -13.37 -1.86
CA LYS A 616 22.72 -14.35 -2.25
C LYS A 616 22.92 -15.43 -1.20
N ALA A 617 22.96 -15.05 0.07
CA ALA A 617 23.08 -15.97 1.18
C ALA A 617 21.70 -16.48 1.59
N PRO A 618 21.53 -17.80 1.81
CA PRO A 618 20.28 -18.32 2.35
C PRO A 618 20.08 -17.82 3.78
N PHE A 619 18.83 -17.61 4.17
CA PHE A 619 18.49 -17.23 5.54
C PHE A 619 18.82 -18.34 6.55
N ARG A 620 18.52 -19.59 6.15
CA ARG A 620 18.91 -20.83 6.83
C ARG A 620 19.07 -21.95 5.79
N ARG A 621 19.93 -22.91 6.10
CA ARG A 621 20.13 -24.12 5.28
C ARG A 621 20.18 -25.34 6.18
N PHE A 622 19.35 -26.33 5.90
CA PHE A 622 19.26 -27.56 6.68
C PHE A 622 19.69 -28.76 5.84
N LEU A 623 20.41 -29.69 6.47
CA LEU A 623 20.85 -30.95 5.88
C LEU A 623 20.30 -32.12 6.73
N PRO A 624 19.05 -32.57 6.48
CA PRO A 624 18.39 -33.57 7.33
C PRO A 624 19.01 -34.97 7.31
N GLY A 625 19.98 -35.23 6.42
CA GLY A 625 20.68 -36.51 6.33
C GLY A 625 19.81 -37.65 5.79
N GLY A 626 18.90 -37.37 4.85
CA GLY A 626 18.05 -38.38 4.22
C GLY A 626 16.78 -38.77 4.99
N LYS A 627 16.44 -38.08 6.09
CA LYS A 627 15.16 -38.27 6.79
C LYS A 627 13.98 -38.05 5.85
N THR A 628 12.95 -38.88 5.94
CA THR A 628 11.73 -38.74 5.12
C THR A 628 10.84 -37.60 5.59
N ASP A 629 10.89 -37.28 6.88
CA ASP A 629 10.10 -36.23 7.50
C ASP A 629 11.06 -35.30 8.26
N PHE A 630 10.88 -33.99 8.06
CA PHE A 630 11.67 -32.98 8.75
C PHE A 630 10.77 -31.85 9.20
N GLU A 631 10.84 -31.56 10.49
CA GLU A 631 10.08 -30.53 11.16
C GLU A 631 11.03 -29.66 11.96
N VAL A 632 10.90 -28.34 11.81
CA VAL A 632 11.70 -27.39 12.57
C VAL A 632 10.93 -26.11 12.83
N SER A 633 11.19 -25.53 14.00
CA SER A 633 10.82 -24.17 14.35
C SER A 633 12.06 -23.46 14.84
N PHE A 634 12.25 -22.21 14.44
CA PHE A 634 13.35 -21.38 14.90
C PHE A 634 12.93 -19.92 14.96
N ASP A 635 13.66 -19.16 15.78
CA ASP A 635 13.41 -17.75 16.04
C ASP A 635 14.45 -16.86 15.34
N SER A 636 14.06 -15.61 15.08
CA SER A 636 14.96 -14.54 14.62
C SER A 636 14.33 -13.19 14.98
N PHE A 637 14.83 -12.09 14.42
CA PHE A 637 14.33 -10.74 14.68
C PHE A 637 14.01 -9.95 13.41
N HIS A 638 13.07 -9.02 13.55
CA HIS A 638 12.66 -8.01 12.60
C HIS A 638 13.71 -6.93 12.43
N MET A 639 14.74 -7.27 11.66
CA MET A 639 15.76 -6.31 11.23
C MET A 639 15.46 -5.73 9.85
N ASP A 640 14.76 -6.48 9.00
CA ASP A 640 14.39 -6.14 7.63
C ASP A 640 13.04 -6.79 7.30
N ARG A 641 12.37 -6.30 6.26
CA ARG A 641 11.27 -7.02 5.62
C ARG A 641 11.81 -8.33 5.03
N ARG A 642 11.14 -9.44 5.37
CA ARG A 642 11.51 -10.80 4.95
C ARG A 642 10.51 -11.38 3.97
N ALA A 643 11.01 -12.04 2.94
CA ALA A 643 10.28 -12.76 1.91
C ALA A 643 10.71 -14.23 1.92
N LEU A 644 10.28 -15.02 2.90
CA LEU A 644 10.83 -16.34 3.13
C LEU A 644 10.22 -17.39 2.20
N ILE A 645 11.05 -18.16 1.51
CA ILE A 645 10.64 -19.19 0.54
C ILE A 645 11.46 -20.45 0.77
N LEU A 646 10.82 -21.62 0.81
CA LEU A 646 11.50 -22.91 0.92
C LEU A 646 11.85 -23.44 -0.47
N GLU A 647 13.08 -23.91 -0.62
CA GLU A 647 13.48 -24.85 -1.67
C GLU A 647 13.90 -26.16 -1.01
N ILE A 648 13.28 -27.28 -1.40
CA ILE A 648 13.59 -28.61 -0.89
C ILE A 648 14.15 -29.46 -2.03
N THR A 649 15.21 -30.21 -1.76
CA THR A 649 15.74 -31.25 -2.64
C THR A 649 15.70 -32.60 -1.91
N ASP A 650 15.12 -33.63 -2.52
CA ASP A 650 15.17 -35.00 -2.02
C ASP A 650 16.43 -35.76 -2.48
N MET A 651 16.62 -36.98 -1.97
CA MET A 651 17.79 -37.81 -2.31
C MET A 651 17.83 -38.26 -3.77
N ASN A 652 16.70 -38.23 -4.49
CA ASN A 652 16.60 -38.56 -5.91
C ASN A 652 16.74 -37.31 -6.80
N GLY A 653 16.96 -36.13 -6.23
CA GLY A 653 17.06 -34.86 -6.95
C GLY A 653 15.70 -34.23 -7.28
N GLY A 654 14.60 -34.78 -6.77
CA GLY A 654 13.29 -34.16 -6.84
C GLY A 654 13.27 -32.85 -6.05
N LYS A 655 12.59 -31.83 -6.59
CA LYS A 655 12.58 -30.48 -6.03
C LYS A 655 11.20 -30.03 -5.58
N CYS A 656 11.16 -29.09 -4.65
CA CYS A 656 9.95 -28.36 -4.27
C CYS A 656 10.26 -26.89 -4.00
N VAL A 657 9.38 -25.97 -4.45
CA VAL A 657 9.48 -24.52 -4.16
C VAL A 657 8.15 -24.03 -3.57
N SER A 658 8.20 -23.41 -2.40
CA SER A 658 7.02 -22.97 -1.66
C SER A 658 6.45 -21.63 -2.15
N GLN A 659 5.25 -21.29 -1.68
CA GLN A 659 4.82 -19.90 -1.59
C GLN A 659 5.75 -19.06 -0.70
N GLU A 660 5.62 -17.74 -0.78
CA GLU A 660 6.25 -16.81 0.15
C GLU A 660 5.54 -16.78 1.52
N ALA A 661 6.30 -16.96 2.60
CA ALA A 661 5.93 -16.59 3.96
C ALA A 661 6.62 -15.27 4.32
N TRP A 662 5.88 -14.16 4.23
CA TRP A 662 6.45 -12.83 4.42
C TRP A 662 6.13 -12.23 5.76
N THR A 663 7.02 -11.34 6.19
CA THR A 663 6.76 -10.44 7.30
C THR A 663 7.44 -9.09 7.05
N SER A 664 6.83 -8.02 7.54
CA SER A 664 7.28 -6.65 7.32
C SER A 664 7.21 -5.85 8.60
N ILE A 665 7.93 -4.74 8.62
CA ILE A 665 7.98 -3.81 9.73
C ILE A 665 6.96 -2.69 9.48
N ALA A 666 6.07 -2.44 10.43
CA ALA A 666 5.02 -1.44 10.28
C ALA A 666 5.60 -0.03 10.25
N GLU A 667 6.73 0.23 10.90
CA GLU A 667 7.44 1.51 10.93
C GLU A 667 7.96 1.90 9.55
N SER A 668 8.32 0.94 8.69
CA SER A 668 8.93 1.18 7.39
C SER A 668 8.71 -0.04 6.51
N GLU A 669 7.72 0.07 5.65
CA GLU A 669 7.23 -1.00 4.80
C GLU A 669 7.42 -0.60 3.36
N PHE A 670 8.33 -1.19 2.60
CA PHE A 670 8.22 -1.10 1.16
C PHE A 670 7.01 -1.96 0.71
N ALA A 671 6.13 -1.43 -0.14
CA ALA A 671 5.05 -2.22 -0.73
C ALA A 671 5.02 -2.00 -2.23
N ARG A 672 4.80 -3.09 -2.97
CA ARG A 672 4.54 -3.04 -4.41
C ARG A 672 3.33 -3.91 -4.68
N CYS A 673 2.19 -3.29 -4.98
CA CYS A 673 1.06 -4.04 -5.51
C CYS A 673 1.43 -4.57 -6.89
N THR A 674 0.87 -5.71 -7.29
CA THR A 674 1.15 -6.25 -8.63
C THR A 674 0.52 -5.45 -9.75
N ASP A 675 -0.42 -4.53 -9.48
CA ASP A 675 -0.80 -3.50 -10.46
C ASP A 675 0.38 -2.60 -10.84
N ASN A 676 1.44 -2.63 -10.03
CA ASN A 676 2.71 -1.99 -10.26
C ASN A 676 2.61 -0.45 -10.28
N ILE A 677 1.45 0.11 -9.90
CA ILE A 677 1.17 1.54 -9.78
C ILE A 677 1.52 2.03 -8.35
N ASN A 678 1.57 1.11 -7.40
CA ASN A 678 1.64 1.41 -5.97
C ASN A 678 3.00 1.07 -5.34
N THR A 679 4.10 1.21 -6.09
CA THR A 679 5.45 0.98 -5.56
C THR A 679 5.83 2.15 -4.67
N MET A 680 5.69 2.01 -3.35
CA MET A 680 6.01 3.11 -2.42
C MET A 680 6.53 2.64 -1.07
N PRO A 681 7.33 3.47 -0.39
CA PRO A 681 7.41 3.45 1.07
C PRO A 681 6.00 3.61 1.69
N ARG A 682 5.61 2.62 2.48
CA ARG A 682 4.43 2.52 3.33
C ARG A 682 4.87 2.35 4.80
N GLY A 683 3.92 2.36 5.74
CA GLY A 683 4.14 2.09 7.16
C GLY A 683 3.43 3.09 8.10
N LYS A 684 3.96 3.28 9.33
CA LYS A 684 3.63 4.35 10.29
C LYS A 684 3.92 5.76 9.77
N TRP A 685 3.96 5.91 8.47
CA TRP A 685 4.02 7.15 7.71
C TRP A 685 2.61 7.60 7.27
N TRP A 686 1.59 6.73 7.37
CA TRP A 686 0.27 6.93 6.75
C TRP A 686 -0.97 6.76 7.67
N GLY A 687 -0.81 6.80 8.97
CA GLY A 687 -1.84 7.35 9.86
C GLY A 687 -1.84 8.87 9.75
N THR A 688 -2.76 9.53 10.43
CA THR A 688 -2.72 10.99 10.55
C THR A 688 -2.78 11.38 12.02
N PRO A 689 -2.12 12.49 12.39
CA PRO A 689 -2.41 13.17 13.65
C PRO A 689 -3.90 13.53 13.69
N ASP A 690 -4.50 13.44 14.87
CA ASP A 690 -5.83 13.98 15.18
C ASP A 690 -7.05 13.35 14.47
N GLY A 691 -6.89 12.18 13.83
CA GLY A 691 -7.99 11.38 13.30
C GLY A 691 -8.48 11.76 11.90
N LYS A 692 -7.67 12.45 11.09
CA LYS A 692 -7.99 12.83 9.70
C LYS A 692 -7.60 11.72 8.70
N HIS A 693 -8.42 10.79 8.30
CA HIS A 693 -7.94 9.53 7.68
C HIS A 693 -7.13 9.70 6.39
N ASN A 694 -6.03 8.95 6.20
CA ASN A 694 -5.52 8.78 4.83
C ASN A 694 -6.58 8.04 4.01
N MET A 695 -7.10 8.72 3.00
CA MET A 695 -8.13 8.16 2.13
C MET A 695 -7.57 6.95 1.36
N ARG A 696 -8.01 5.75 1.75
CA ARG A 696 -7.70 4.53 1.01
C ARG A 696 -8.08 4.68 -0.44
N GLY A 697 -7.10 4.44 -1.31
CA GLY A 697 -7.27 4.61 -2.75
C GLY A 697 -6.84 5.95 -3.32
N LEU A 698 -6.42 6.92 -2.50
CA LEU A 698 -5.65 8.13 -2.87
C LEU A 698 -4.21 8.10 -2.33
N GLU A 699 -3.92 7.13 -1.44
CA GLU A 699 -2.65 6.85 -0.77
C GLU A 699 -1.44 6.83 -1.73
N ASP A 700 -1.65 6.45 -2.99
CA ASP A 700 -0.59 6.24 -3.98
C ASP A 700 0.01 7.51 -4.61
N TYR A 701 -0.56 8.71 -4.35
CA TYR A 701 -0.29 9.87 -5.23
C TYR A 701 0.35 11.08 -4.58
N MET A 702 0.25 11.23 -3.24
CA MET A 702 0.92 12.35 -2.56
C MET A 702 2.43 12.18 -2.59
N VAL A 703 2.92 10.98 -2.29
CA VAL A 703 4.33 10.61 -2.40
C VAL A 703 4.71 10.30 -3.85
N GLY A 704 3.77 9.79 -4.65
CA GLY A 704 3.95 9.60 -6.07
C GLY A 704 4.35 10.89 -6.80
N ARG A 705 3.84 12.07 -6.44
CA ARG A 705 4.26 13.34 -7.09
C ARG A 705 5.68 13.77 -6.74
N ASP A 706 6.14 13.36 -5.57
CA ASP A 706 7.43 13.76 -5.02
C ASP A 706 8.53 12.76 -5.45
N PHE A 707 8.38 11.46 -5.20
CA PHE A 707 9.39 10.47 -5.63
C PHE A 707 9.60 10.36 -7.15
N ARG A 708 8.62 10.79 -7.95
CA ARG A 708 8.66 10.73 -9.43
C ARG A 708 9.92 11.34 -10.05
N TYR A 709 10.58 12.29 -9.38
CA TYR A 709 11.79 12.95 -9.90
C TYR A 709 12.87 13.23 -8.86
N PHE A 710 12.77 12.67 -7.64
CA PHE A 710 13.85 12.83 -6.69
C PHE A 710 14.93 11.82 -7.00
N GLY A 711 16.04 12.29 -7.54
CA GLY A 711 17.29 11.58 -7.65
C GLY A 711 17.54 11.00 -9.02
N ILE A 712 16.50 10.73 -9.81
CA ILE A 712 16.66 10.16 -11.15
C ILE A 712 17.02 11.29 -12.13
N PRO A 713 18.18 11.22 -12.82
CA PRO A 713 18.57 12.27 -13.74
C PRO A 713 17.71 12.24 -15.00
N ILE A 714 17.08 13.38 -15.31
CA ILE A 714 16.40 13.62 -16.58
C ILE A 714 17.34 14.32 -17.53
N PHE A 715 17.53 13.75 -18.71
CA PHE A 715 18.36 14.25 -19.79
C PHE A 715 17.47 14.77 -20.93
N HIS A 716 17.52 16.08 -21.21
CA HIS A 716 16.60 16.77 -22.09
C HIS A 716 17.01 16.75 -23.57
N THR A 717 18.31 16.64 -23.86
CA THR A 717 18.87 16.73 -25.21
C THR A 717 18.98 15.38 -25.92
N ILE A 718 18.78 14.28 -25.20
CA ILE A 718 18.81 12.90 -25.72
C ILE A 718 17.50 12.55 -26.50
N GLY A 719 16.72 13.57 -26.89
CA GLY A 719 15.42 13.43 -27.55
C GLY A 719 15.42 12.48 -28.76
N GLY A 720 14.48 11.56 -28.76
CA GLY A 720 14.25 10.46 -29.71
C GLY A 720 14.60 9.08 -29.16
N GLU A 721 15.56 8.97 -28.23
CA GLU A 721 16.17 7.69 -27.85
C GLU A 721 16.46 7.52 -26.34
N GLY A 722 15.89 8.32 -25.43
CA GLY A 722 16.15 8.07 -24.00
C GLY A 722 15.86 9.16 -22.97
N SER A 723 14.97 10.12 -23.24
CA SER A 723 14.70 11.20 -22.27
C SER A 723 13.92 10.75 -21.03
N HIS A 724 13.26 9.57 -21.10
CA HIS A 724 12.45 9.01 -20.02
C HIS A 724 13.00 7.65 -19.58
N PRO A 725 13.95 7.60 -18.62
CA PRO A 725 14.47 6.34 -18.12
C PRO A 725 13.35 5.50 -17.51
N ARG A 726 13.36 4.20 -17.79
CA ARG A 726 12.56 3.23 -17.06
C ARG A 726 13.35 2.83 -15.82
N VAL A 727 12.80 3.14 -14.66
CA VAL A 727 13.42 2.82 -13.37
C VAL A 727 12.95 1.44 -12.90
N GLU A 728 13.90 0.55 -12.63
CA GLU A 728 13.66 -0.63 -11.82
C GLU A 728 13.98 -0.29 -10.36
N TYR A 729 12.96 -0.27 -9.50
CA TYR A 729 13.16 -0.08 -8.06
C TYR A 729 13.49 -1.42 -7.40
N ARG A 730 14.57 -1.48 -6.63
CA ARG A 730 14.96 -2.64 -5.83
C ARG A 730 14.95 -2.29 -4.36
N LYS A 731 14.18 -3.01 -3.54
CA LYS A 731 14.28 -2.88 -2.09
C LYS A 731 15.59 -3.49 -1.64
N VAL A 732 16.50 -2.67 -1.12
CA VAL A 732 17.74 -3.13 -0.49
C VAL A 732 17.49 -3.41 0.99
N LEU A 733 16.80 -2.50 1.68
CA LEU A 733 16.53 -2.61 3.10
C LEU A 733 15.21 -1.94 3.48
N SER A 734 14.42 -2.55 4.36
CA SER A 734 13.21 -1.98 4.95
C SER A 734 13.18 -2.29 6.46
N SER A 735 13.73 -1.40 7.28
CA SER A 735 13.88 -1.57 8.73
C SER A 735 13.21 -0.47 9.54
N ARG A 736 13.13 -0.65 10.86
CA ARG A 736 12.62 0.40 11.78
C ARG A 736 13.41 1.71 11.71
N HIS A 737 14.67 1.66 11.31
CA HIS A 737 15.57 2.79 11.32
C HIS A 737 15.76 3.44 9.95
N CYS A 738 15.54 2.69 8.86
CA CYS A 738 15.67 3.24 7.52
C CYS A 738 15.01 2.37 6.45
N LEU A 739 14.70 3.00 5.32
CA LEU A 739 14.42 2.34 4.05
C LEU A 739 15.54 2.67 3.05
N ILE A 740 16.04 1.65 2.35
CA ILE A 740 16.98 1.80 1.24
C ILE A 740 16.37 1.20 -0.03
N VAL A 741 16.28 2.03 -1.06
CA VAL A 741 15.80 1.63 -2.39
C VAL A 741 16.85 2.00 -3.42
N ASP A 742 17.23 1.03 -4.23
CA ASP A 742 18.11 1.24 -5.39
C ASP A 742 17.25 1.36 -6.65
N CYS A 743 17.39 2.47 -7.35
CA CYS A 743 16.74 2.76 -8.62
C CYS A 743 17.73 2.43 -9.75
N HIS A 744 17.58 1.25 -10.34
CA HIS A 744 18.40 0.80 -11.45
C HIS A 744 17.89 1.41 -12.75
N ILE A 745 18.80 2.03 -13.50
CA ILE A 745 18.52 2.66 -14.78
C ILE A 745 19.33 1.93 -15.84
N SER A 746 18.64 1.19 -16.71
CA SER A 746 19.25 0.47 -17.84
C SER A 746 18.40 0.50 -19.10
N LYS A 747 17.17 1.02 -19.01
CA LYS A 747 16.19 1.07 -20.09
C LYS A 747 15.48 2.43 -20.13
N HIS A 748 14.75 2.70 -21.21
CA HIS A 748 13.90 3.89 -21.36
C HIS A 748 12.61 3.57 -22.12
N PHE A 749 11.65 4.49 -22.02
CA PHE A 749 10.46 4.50 -22.87
C PHE A 749 10.71 5.25 -24.19
N PRO A 750 10.00 4.89 -25.28
CA PRO A 750 9.95 5.71 -26.48
C PRO A 750 9.31 7.09 -26.22
N ASP A 751 9.92 8.17 -26.71
CA ASP A 751 9.55 9.56 -26.36
C ASP A 751 8.14 10.02 -26.78
N LYS A 752 7.48 9.33 -27.73
CA LYS A 752 6.19 9.77 -28.29
C LYS A 752 4.96 9.09 -27.70
N GLU A 753 5.10 8.04 -26.89
CA GLU A 753 4.00 7.11 -26.64
C GLU A 753 3.45 7.12 -25.21
N SER A 754 4.01 7.87 -24.27
CA SER A 754 3.41 7.99 -22.94
C SER A 754 3.56 9.37 -22.30
N ASN A 755 2.42 10.00 -22.01
CA ASN A 755 2.34 11.17 -21.13
C ASN A 755 2.59 10.81 -19.64
N ASN A 756 2.72 9.52 -19.30
CA ASN A 756 2.93 9.03 -17.94
C ASN A 756 3.75 7.72 -17.93
N HIS A 757 5.07 7.82 -17.83
CA HIS A 757 6.01 6.69 -17.89
C HIS A 757 5.93 5.74 -16.69
N ASP A 758 5.27 6.12 -15.60
CA ASP A 758 5.08 5.25 -14.43
C ASP A 758 3.76 4.48 -14.44
N THR A 759 2.81 4.82 -15.33
CA THR A 759 1.64 3.95 -15.54
C THR A 759 2.06 2.75 -16.37
N ASN A 760 2.31 1.63 -15.68
CA ASN A 760 2.64 0.33 -16.25
C ASN A 760 1.48 -0.30 -17.06
N ASP A 761 0.37 0.42 -17.19
CA ASP A 761 -0.78 0.08 -18.02
C ASP A 761 -0.56 0.38 -19.51
N ALA A 762 0.53 1.08 -19.88
CA ALA A 762 0.87 1.32 -21.28
C ALA A 762 1.75 0.17 -21.83
N PRO A 763 1.32 -0.55 -22.89
CA PRO A 763 2.07 -1.67 -23.47
C PRO A 763 3.24 -1.18 -24.34
N LEU A 764 4.15 -0.39 -23.77
CA LEU A 764 5.28 0.14 -24.51
C LEU A 764 6.46 -0.82 -24.51
N GLU A 765 7.11 -0.96 -25.66
CA GLU A 765 8.36 -1.71 -25.78
C GLU A 765 9.48 -0.95 -25.06
N LEU A 766 10.09 -1.58 -24.05
CA LEU A 766 11.24 -1.01 -23.35
C LEU A 766 12.50 -1.21 -24.18
N ARG A 767 13.26 -0.12 -24.38
CA ARG A 767 14.53 -0.15 -25.11
C ARG A 767 15.70 -0.01 -24.14
N LYS A 768 16.81 -0.71 -24.43
CA LYS A 768 18.06 -0.55 -23.67
C LYS A 768 18.54 0.91 -23.76
N ASN A 769 18.92 1.50 -22.62
CA ASN A 769 19.52 2.82 -22.59
C ASN A 769 20.95 2.74 -23.18
N ARG A 770 21.21 3.55 -24.20
CA ARG A 770 22.49 3.59 -24.93
C ARG A 770 23.41 4.73 -24.49
N PHE A 771 22.92 5.62 -23.64
CA PHE A 771 23.64 6.83 -23.24
C PHE A 771 24.21 6.70 -21.83
N TYR A 772 23.45 6.12 -20.91
CA TYR A 772 23.90 5.91 -19.54
C TYR A 772 23.21 4.72 -18.88
N SER A 773 23.85 4.16 -17.86
CA SER A 773 23.24 3.13 -17.01
C SER A 773 23.87 3.16 -15.62
N GLY A 774 23.14 2.76 -14.59
CA GLY A 774 23.68 2.63 -13.25
C GLY A 774 22.60 2.63 -12.19
N VAL A 775 22.95 3.09 -10.99
CA VAL A 775 22.07 3.03 -9.82
C VAL A 775 21.98 4.41 -9.18
N VAL A 776 20.76 4.77 -8.79
CA VAL A 776 20.51 5.87 -7.85
C VAL A 776 20.00 5.25 -6.55
N ARG A 777 20.72 5.42 -5.46
CA ARG A 777 20.34 4.94 -4.14
C ARG A 777 19.63 6.01 -3.35
N HIS A 778 18.49 5.65 -2.77
CA HIS A 778 17.73 6.46 -1.83
C HIS A 778 17.80 5.85 -0.45
N ILE A 779 18.27 6.61 0.53
CA ILE A 779 18.35 6.21 1.94
C ILE A 779 17.46 7.14 2.75
N LEU A 780 16.37 6.59 3.27
CA LEU A 780 15.37 7.32 4.05
C LEU A 780 15.58 6.92 5.51
N PHE A 781 16.16 7.79 6.32
CA PHE A 781 16.33 7.52 7.76
C PHE A 781 15.05 7.85 8.55
N THR A 782 14.27 8.84 8.15
CA THR A 782 13.28 9.45 9.06
C THR A 782 11.85 9.03 8.76
N SER A 783 11.26 8.17 9.60
CA SER A 783 9.90 7.64 9.45
C SER A 783 8.84 8.24 10.36
N ARG A 784 9.02 9.50 10.82
CA ARG A 784 8.00 10.12 11.67
C ARG A 784 6.95 10.85 10.84
N GLN A 785 5.72 10.38 10.98
CA GLN A 785 4.50 10.87 10.33
C GLN A 785 4.27 12.38 10.50
N ASP A 786 4.69 12.91 11.63
CA ASP A 786 4.56 14.30 12.07
C ASP A 786 5.79 15.17 11.72
N SER A 787 6.79 14.60 11.04
CA SER A 787 8.05 15.27 10.71
C SER A 787 8.31 15.28 9.21
N SER A 788 9.19 16.19 8.77
CA SER A 788 9.70 16.14 7.40
C SER A 788 10.47 14.86 7.16
N MET A 789 10.24 14.24 6.02
CA MET A 789 11.06 13.15 5.53
C MET A 789 12.38 13.69 4.96
N VAL A 790 13.49 13.11 5.41
CA VAL A 790 14.85 13.42 4.98
C VAL A 790 15.40 12.22 4.21
N VAL A 791 15.71 12.43 2.93
CA VAL A 791 16.15 11.38 2.01
C VAL A 791 17.55 11.70 1.51
N PHE A 792 18.51 10.83 1.79
CA PHE A 792 19.84 10.91 1.20
C PHE A 792 19.81 10.24 -0.16
N VAL A 793 20.31 10.93 -1.18
CA VAL A 793 20.28 10.48 -2.57
C VAL A 793 21.70 10.42 -3.09
N GLU A 794 22.09 9.28 -3.65
CA GLU A 794 23.42 9.02 -4.20
C GLU A 794 23.27 8.41 -5.60
N GLY A 795 23.74 9.10 -6.63
CA GLY A 795 23.76 8.59 -8.00
C GLY A 795 25.16 8.13 -8.42
N ASP A 796 25.23 6.98 -9.07
CA ASP A 796 26.43 6.46 -9.73
C ASP A 796 26.04 5.83 -11.09
N LEU A 797 26.32 6.55 -12.17
CA LEU A 797 25.95 6.17 -13.53
C LEU A 797 27.16 6.15 -14.45
N ASP A 798 27.26 5.11 -15.26
CA ASP A 798 28.20 4.96 -16.36
C ASP A 798 27.68 5.65 -17.61
N VAL A 799 28.54 6.43 -18.26
CA VAL A 799 28.26 7.03 -19.58
C VAL A 799 28.65 6.05 -20.68
N LEU A 800 27.64 5.54 -21.39
CA LEU A 800 27.80 4.52 -22.44
C LEU A 800 28.12 5.12 -23.81
N ARG A 801 27.73 6.38 -24.03
CA ARG A 801 27.97 7.14 -25.26
C ARG A 801 28.17 8.60 -24.91
N SER A 802 29.02 9.32 -25.64
CA SER A 802 29.20 10.76 -25.41
C SER A 802 27.94 11.56 -25.78
N PHE A 803 27.58 12.54 -24.95
CA PHE A 803 26.49 13.48 -25.20
C PHE A 803 26.70 14.79 -24.43
N VAL A 804 25.89 15.81 -24.72
CA VAL A 804 25.92 17.11 -24.03
C VAL A 804 24.53 17.43 -23.56
N ASP A 805 24.31 17.51 -22.24
CA ASP A 805 22.97 17.72 -21.68
C ASP A 805 22.99 18.59 -20.43
N ARG A 806 21.79 18.92 -19.96
CA ARG A 806 21.41 19.53 -18.70
C ARG A 806 20.76 18.52 -17.76
N PRO A 807 21.50 17.54 -17.22
CA PRO A 807 20.90 16.53 -16.35
C PRO A 807 20.30 17.14 -15.10
N LYS A 808 19.00 16.96 -14.95
CA LYS A 808 18.22 17.41 -13.80
C LYS A 808 18.02 16.23 -12.85
N VAL A 809 18.57 16.31 -11.64
CA VAL A 809 18.52 15.21 -10.65
C VAL A 809 17.44 15.38 -9.59
N ALA A 810 16.87 16.57 -9.43
CA ALA A 810 15.74 16.80 -8.54
C ALA A 810 14.79 17.85 -9.11
N THR A 811 13.49 17.68 -8.88
CA THR A 811 12.48 18.72 -9.14
C THR A 811 11.49 18.75 -7.98
N ILE A 812 11.41 19.88 -7.30
CA ILE A 812 10.35 20.17 -6.32
C ILE A 812 9.37 21.11 -7.01
N PHE A 813 8.13 20.66 -7.22
CA PHE A 813 7.06 21.49 -7.77
C PHE A 813 6.28 22.16 -6.65
N LEU A 814 5.89 23.41 -6.86
CA LEU A 814 5.03 24.17 -5.96
C LEU A 814 3.81 24.72 -6.68
N ARG A 815 2.73 24.94 -5.94
CA ARG A 815 1.66 25.83 -6.36
C ARG A 815 2.02 27.30 -6.05
N LYS A 816 1.32 28.25 -6.68
CA LYS A 816 1.57 29.71 -6.55
C LYS A 816 1.37 30.29 -5.13
N ASP A 817 0.82 29.53 -4.20
CA ASP A 817 0.64 29.92 -2.80
C ASP A 817 1.97 29.99 -2.03
N ALA A 818 3.03 29.38 -2.55
CA ALA A 818 4.39 29.58 -2.05
C ALA A 818 4.86 31.01 -2.31
N LYS A 819 5.02 31.78 -1.23
CA LYS A 819 5.41 33.20 -1.29
C LYS A 819 6.92 33.40 -1.19
N ASN A 820 7.62 32.47 -0.52
CA ASN A 820 9.01 32.67 -0.15
C ASN A 820 9.91 31.51 -0.61
N LEU A 821 11.16 31.84 -0.90
CA LEU A 821 12.26 30.92 -1.06
C LEU A 821 13.33 31.30 -0.04
N THR A 822 13.77 30.36 0.78
CA THR A 822 14.97 30.51 1.62
C THR A 822 16.11 29.69 1.03
N TYR A 823 17.28 30.28 0.85
CA TYR A 823 18.44 29.58 0.29
C TYR A 823 19.75 30.04 0.91
N THR A 824 20.77 29.18 0.81
CA THR A 824 22.14 29.48 1.23
C THR A 824 22.89 30.14 0.08
N GLN A 825 23.40 31.35 0.31
CA GLN A 825 24.31 32.04 -0.59
C GLN A 825 25.68 31.36 -0.62
N LEU A 826 26.52 31.64 -1.62
CA LEU A 826 27.87 31.05 -1.73
C LEU A 826 28.78 31.36 -0.51
N ASN A 827 28.53 32.45 0.20
CA ASN A 827 29.22 32.83 1.43
C ASN A 827 28.66 32.13 2.69
N GLY A 828 27.67 31.25 2.56
CA GLY A 828 27.03 30.53 3.66
C GLY A 828 25.88 31.28 4.35
N GLN A 829 25.64 32.55 4.02
CA GLN A 829 24.53 33.33 4.57
C GLN A 829 23.18 32.85 4.03
N LEU A 830 22.13 33.01 4.83
CA LEU A 830 20.77 32.74 4.40
C LEU A 830 20.19 33.98 3.72
N ALA A 831 19.49 33.76 2.62
CA ALA A 831 18.73 34.78 1.94
C ALA A 831 17.29 34.31 1.74
N ASP A 832 16.35 35.24 1.91
CA ASP A 832 14.94 35.04 1.61
C ASP A 832 14.56 35.83 0.36
N LEU A 833 13.83 35.19 -0.54
CA LEU A 833 13.33 35.78 -1.77
C LEU A 833 11.82 35.66 -1.83
N ASP A 834 11.15 36.80 -1.99
CA ASP A 834 9.70 36.86 -2.28
C ASP A 834 9.48 36.45 -3.75
N MET A 835 9.01 35.22 -3.93
CA MET A 835 8.76 34.62 -5.24
C MET A 835 7.63 35.31 -5.99
N SER A 836 6.73 36.03 -5.28
CA SER A 836 5.66 36.80 -5.93
C SER A 836 6.18 38.05 -6.65
N LYS A 837 7.36 38.54 -6.25
CA LYS A 837 8.02 39.72 -6.82
C LYS A 837 9.12 39.39 -7.83
N THR A 838 9.35 38.10 -8.09
CA THR A 838 10.44 37.64 -8.95
C THR A 838 9.86 37.09 -10.26
N PRO A 839 9.83 37.86 -11.36
CA PRO A 839 9.17 37.45 -12.61
C PRO A 839 10.01 36.50 -13.48
N LYS A 840 11.34 36.42 -13.27
CA LYS A 840 12.27 35.65 -14.12
C LYS A 840 12.84 34.43 -13.38
N PRO A 841 13.26 33.37 -14.11
CA PRO A 841 14.02 32.27 -13.52
C PRO A 841 15.23 32.80 -12.73
N PHE A 842 15.41 32.27 -11.53
CA PHE A 842 16.47 32.65 -10.61
C PHE A 842 17.42 31.46 -10.44
N ASN A 843 18.68 31.64 -10.86
CA ASN A 843 19.71 30.59 -10.78
C ASN A 843 20.54 30.79 -9.50
N ILE A 844 20.73 29.73 -8.73
CA ILE A 844 21.53 29.74 -7.50
C ILE A 844 22.60 28.65 -7.62
N LYS A 845 23.86 29.06 -7.68
CA LYS A 845 24.95 28.10 -7.45
C LYS A 845 24.93 27.74 -5.97
N MET A 846 24.63 26.49 -5.64
CA MET A 846 24.67 26.04 -4.26
C MET A 846 26.12 25.70 -3.90
N PRO A 847 26.69 26.25 -2.82
CA PRO A 847 27.96 25.72 -2.32
C PRO A 847 27.75 24.28 -1.84
N ARG A 848 28.82 23.48 -1.76
CA ARG A 848 28.76 22.21 -1.04
C ARG A 848 28.24 22.48 0.36
N THR A 849 27.30 21.67 0.82
CA THR A 849 26.54 21.78 2.09
C THR A 849 25.56 22.95 2.18
N GLY A 850 25.46 23.78 1.13
CA GLY A 850 24.39 24.76 1.00
C GLY A 850 23.05 24.12 0.66
N PHE A 851 21.95 24.83 0.96
CA PHE A 851 20.61 24.37 0.65
C PHE A 851 19.76 25.42 -0.07
N ALA A 852 18.69 24.95 -0.72
CA ALA A 852 17.59 25.76 -1.17
C ALA A 852 16.28 25.11 -0.73
N ALA A 853 15.37 25.90 -0.15
CA ALA A 853 14.11 25.44 0.40
C ALA A 853 13.00 26.44 0.12
N LEU A 854 11.86 25.91 -0.28
CA LEU A 854 10.72 26.71 -0.69
C LEU A 854 9.65 26.71 0.40
N HIS A 855 9.01 27.84 0.74
CA HIS A 855 7.97 27.85 1.77
C HIS A 855 6.95 29.01 1.65
N PRO A 856 5.73 28.84 2.19
CA PRO A 856 5.14 27.57 2.61
C PRO A 856 4.78 26.71 1.38
N HIS A 857 4.96 25.39 1.46
CA HIS A 857 4.38 24.45 0.48
C HIS A 857 3.07 23.93 1.05
N GLY A 858 1.93 24.09 0.36
CA GLY A 858 0.59 23.69 0.85
C GLY A 858 0.39 22.19 1.16
N TYR A 859 1.43 21.37 1.06
CA TYR A 859 1.44 19.92 1.35
C TYR A 859 2.63 19.45 2.19
N ASN A 860 3.77 20.15 2.11
CA ASN A 860 5.07 19.54 2.40
C ASN A 860 5.98 20.50 3.18
N GLY A 861 5.46 21.38 4.05
CA GLY A 861 6.39 22.18 4.84
C GLY A 861 7.22 23.17 4.01
N ALA A 862 8.53 23.08 4.24
CA ALA A 862 9.59 23.71 3.49
C ALA A 862 10.41 22.64 2.74
N PRO A 863 9.90 22.08 1.63
CA PRO A 863 10.65 21.08 0.89
C PRO A 863 11.90 21.74 0.28
N GLY A 864 13.00 20.99 0.27
CA GLY A 864 14.28 21.56 -0.12
C GLY A 864 15.35 20.51 -0.43
N ILE A 865 16.52 21.00 -0.81
CA ILE A 865 17.68 20.19 -1.16
C ILE A 865 18.94 20.73 -0.49
N PHE A 866 19.80 19.85 0.04
CA PHE A 866 21.18 20.15 0.43
C PHE A 866 22.14 19.54 -0.58
N ALA A 867 23.02 20.34 -1.18
CA ALA A 867 24.08 19.80 -2.03
C ALA A 867 25.15 19.11 -1.16
N LEU A 868 25.42 17.82 -1.34
CA LEU A 868 26.56 17.16 -0.70
C LEU A 868 27.77 17.02 -1.64
N SER A 869 27.54 17.22 -2.94
CA SER A 869 28.57 17.23 -3.98
C SER A 869 28.83 18.64 -4.52
N ASN A 870 30.06 18.90 -4.95
CA ASN A 870 30.48 20.20 -5.50
C ASN A 870 29.87 20.52 -6.88
N ASN A 871 29.29 19.53 -7.55
CA ASN A 871 28.82 19.62 -8.93
C ASN A 871 27.31 19.88 -9.04
N LEU A 872 26.63 20.32 -7.99
CA LEU A 872 25.18 20.57 -8.03
C LEU A 872 24.83 22.06 -8.09
N THR A 873 23.98 22.43 -9.04
CA THR A 873 23.44 23.79 -9.20
C THR A 873 21.93 23.77 -8.99
N ALA A 874 21.39 24.66 -8.14
CA ALA A 874 19.95 24.83 -7.98
C ALA A 874 19.42 25.92 -8.91
N ILE A 875 18.28 25.68 -9.52
CA ILE A 875 17.65 26.64 -10.41
C ILE A 875 16.17 26.67 -10.14
N ILE A 876 15.70 27.87 -9.86
CA ILE A 876 14.31 28.12 -9.53
C ILE A 876 13.69 28.71 -10.77
N ARG A 877 12.81 27.93 -11.38
CA ARG A 877 12.09 28.37 -12.57
C ARG A 877 10.76 28.96 -12.11
N THR A 878 10.58 30.22 -12.44
CA THR A 878 9.25 30.81 -12.59
C THR A 878 8.66 30.21 -13.87
N PRO A 879 7.44 29.67 -13.84
CA PRO A 879 6.87 29.07 -15.04
C PRO A 879 6.60 30.15 -16.09
N ALA A 880 6.73 29.80 -17.37
CA ALA A 880 6.20 30.61 -18.48
C ALA A 880 4.65 30.55 -18.58
N GLY A 881 3.96 30.13 -17.50
CA GLY A 881 2.52 29.86 -17.48
C GLY A 881 1.91 29.95 -16.07
N PRO A 882 0.58 29.84 -15.92
CA PRO A 882 -0.12 30.46 -14.79
C PRO A 882 -0.06 29.75 -13.42
N ARG A 883 0.61 28.60 -13.21
CA ARG A 883 0.25 27.73 -12.05
C ARG A 883 1.34 27.22 -11.09
N HIS A 884 2.65 27.17 -11.40
CA HIS A 884 3.61 26.47 -10.51
C HIS A 884 5.06 26.99 -10.51
N PHE A 885 5.69 27.21 -9.33
CA PHE A 885 7.16 27.35 -9.24
C PHE A 885 7.82 25.97 -9.24
N SER A 886 9.10 25.90 -9.63
CA SER A 886 9.89 24.68 -9.44
C SER A 886 11.30 24.98 -8.97
N LEU A 887 11.77 24.27 -7.93
CA LEU A 887 13.18 24.19 -7.55
C LEU A 887 13.77 22.95 -8.20
N ASN A 888 14.74 23.15 -9.08
CA ASN A 888 15.38 22.10 -9.86
C ASN A 888 16.85 22.00 -9.46
N ALA A 889 17.36 20.79 -9.24
CA ALA A 889 18.79 20.54 -9.07
C ALA A 889 19.37 19.98 -10.35
N PHE A 890 20.51 20.52 -10.80
CA PHE A 890 21.22 20.10 -12.01
C PHE A 890 22.65 19.69 -11.69
N ILE A 891 23.20 18.78 -12.49
CA ILE A 891 24.64 18.46 -12.44
C ILE A 891 25.41 19.41 -13.36
N GLY A 892 26.46 20.04 -12.83
CA GLY A 892 27.35 20.99 -13.50
C GLY A 892 27.05 22.47 -13.19
N ASP A 893 28.04 23.32 -13.42
CA ASP A 893 28.07 24.75 -13.01
C ASP A 893 27.09 25.67 -13.76
N LYS A 894 26.68 25.28 -14.98
CA LYS A 894 25.77 26.07 -15.84
C LYS A 894 24.54 25.27 -16.31
N GLY A 895 24.41 24.05 -15.81
CA GLY A 895 23.43 23.09 -16.31
C GLY A 895 23.63 22.72 -17.78
N ILE A 896 24.80 22.86 -18.38
CA ILE A 896 25.13 22.16 -19.62
C ILE A 896 26.47 21.51 -19.38
N THR A 897 26.51 20.18 -19.50
CA THR A 897 27.65 19.35 -19.17
C THR A 897 27.90 18.41 -20.35
N SER A 898 29.14 18.34 -20.80
CA SER A 898 29.58 17.34 -21.77
C SER A 898 29.99 16.08 -21.02
N PHE A 899 29.41 14.95 -21.42
CA PHE A 899 29.72 13.62 -20.92
C PHE A 899 30.40 12.84 -22.05
N ARG A 900 31.56 12.26 -21.77
CA ARG A 900 32.29 11.38 -22.68
C ARG A 900 31.97 9.93 -22.34
N LYS A 901 31.95 9.06 -23.35
CA LYS A 901 31.88 7.61 -23.12
C LYS A 901 32.97 7.18 -22.13
N GLY A 902 32.58 6.42 -21.12
CA GLY A 902 33.46 5.97 -20.03
C GLY A 902 33.49 6.90 -18.82
N ASP A 903 32.92 8.11 -18.91
CA ASP A 903 32.76 8.98 -17.75
C ASP A 903 31.80 8.36 -16.72
N LYS A 904 31.96 8.79 -15.47
CA LYS A 904 31.03 8.53 -14.37
C LYS A 904 30.24 9.79 -14.03
N ILE A 905 28.94 9.64 -13.86
CA ILE A 905 28.05 10.69 -13.35
C ILE A 905 27.77 10.38 -11.88
N GLN A 906 28.46 11.08 -10.99
CA GLN A 906 28.31 10.93 -9.55
C GLN A 906 27.76 12.20 -8.90
N TYR A 907 26.78 12.05 -8.03
CA TYR A 907 26.21 13.16 -7.26
C TYR A 907 25.59 12.65 -5.96
N ARG A 908 25.62 13.51 -4.94
CA ARG A 908 25.05 13.26 -3.61
C ARG A 908 24.33 14.50 -3.12
N TYR A 909 23.13 14.33 -2.58
CA TYR A 909 22.37 15.41 -1.96
C TYR A 909 21.39 14.88 -0.92
N ILE A 910 20.88 15.76 -0.08
CA ILE A 910 19.78 15.45 0.86
C ILE A 910 18.52 16.12 0.32
N ALA A 911 17.46 15.37 0.09
CA ALA A 911 16.12 15.90 -0.15
C ALA A 911 15.37 16.00 1.17
N VAL A 912 14.67 17.11 1.37
CA VAL A 912 13.70 17.28 2.46
C VAL A 912 12.32 17.40 1.84
N ILE A 913 11.44 16.49 2.25
CA ILE A 913 10.03 16.43 1.83
C ILE A 913 9.24 16.69 3.11
N GLY A 914 8.61 17.85 3.26
CA GLY A 914 8.11 18.24 4.59
C GLY A 914 6.83 17.55 5.04
N ALA A 915 6.44 17.86 6.28
CA ALA A 915 5.31 17.25 6.97
C ALA A 915 3.96 17.90 6.62
N PHE A 916 2.88 17.14 6.81
CA PHE A 916 1.50 17.61 6.65
C PHE A 916 1.06 18.54 7.77
N ASN A 917 1.45 18.27 9.02
CA ASN A 917 1.02 19.05 10.17
C ASN A 917 1.93 18.82 11.39
N PRO A 918 2.58 19.86 11.95
CA PRO A 918 2.64 21.24 11.44
C PRO A 918 3.43 21.32 10.13
N ASN A 919 3.18 22.34 9.31
CA ASN A 919 3.93 22.62 8.09
C ASN A 919 5.28 23.27 8.48
N PRO A 920 6.43 22.57 8.47
CA PRO A 920 7.67 23.15 8.93
C PRO A 920 8.09 24.30 8.02
N GLY A 921 8.41 25.47 8.60
CA GLY A 921 9.01 26.57 7.85
C GLY A 921 10.48 26.32 7.50
N ALA A 922 11.13 27.27 6.82
CA ALA A 922 12.55 27.18 6.45
C ALA A 922 13.49 26.94 7.66
N LYS A 923 13.07 27.26 8.88
CA LYS A 923 13.80 26.97 10.12
C LYS A 923 14.15 25.47 10.24
N PHE A 924 13.30 24.56 9.77
CA PHE A 924 13.61 23.14 9.81
C PHE A 924 14.89 22.79 9.03
N MET A 925 15.13 23.47 7.91
CA MET A 925 16.34 23.27 7.10
C MET A 925 17.58 23.78 7.83
N THR A 926 17.49 24.94 8.48
CA THR A 926 18.61 25.44 9.29
C THR A 926 18.88 24.54 10.48
N ASP A 927 17.84 24.07 11.15
CA ASP A 927 17.94 23.12 12.27
C ASP A 927 18.59 21.81 11.81
N LEU A 928 18.26 21.31 10.60
CA LEU A 928 18.92 20.12 10.03
C LEU A 928 20.40 20.36 9.79
N ARG A 929 20.73 21.52 9.19
CA ARG A 929 22.11 21.93 8.88
C ARG A 929 22.96 22.08 10.14
N ASP A 930 22.42 22.76 11.15
CA ASP A 930 23.05 23.03 12.45
C ASP A 930 23.15 21.75 13.29
N GLY A 931 22.02 21.06 13.47
CA GLY A 931 21.92 19.86 14.29
C GLY A 931 22.83 18.73 13.79
N LEU A 932 22.73 18.39 12.51
CA LEU A 932 23.49 17.27 11.93
C LEU A 932 24.92 17.64 11.50
N GLY A 933 25.30 18.91 11.57
CA GLY A 933 26.64 19.36 11.14
C GLY A 933 26.86 19.27 9.63
N ILE A 934 25.85 19.60 8.82
CA ILE A 934 25.99 19.66 7.36
C ILE A 934 26.82 20.90 7.02
N GLY A 935 28.11 20.70 6.72
CA GLY A 935 29.06 21.77 6.37
C GLY A 935 29.70 22.50 7.55
N ARG A 936 29.44 22.06 8.78
CA ARG A 936 29.95 22.69 10.00
C ARG A 936 29.98 21.69 11.16
N LYS A 937 30.44 22.14 12.33
CA LYS A 937 30.42 21.31 13.55
C LYS A 937 28.96 20.94 13.92
N PRO A 938 28.65 19.65 14.16
CA PRO A 938 27.32 19.23 14.60
C PRO A 938 26.99 19.73 16.01
N ALA A 939 25.69 19.75 16.35
CA ALA A 939 25.21 20.12 17.68
C ALA A 939 25.48 19.05 18.76
N TYR A 940 25.93 17.86 18.35
CA TYR A 940 26.26 16.75 19.23
C TYR A 940 27.75 16.39 19.16
N THR A 941 28.25 15.71 20.19
CA THR A 941 29.53 14.98 20.14
C THR A 941 29.31 13.50 20.44
N VAL A 942 30.26 12.68 20.00
CA VAL A 942 30.30 11.24 20.30
C VAL A 942 31.68 10.91 20.84
N GLU A 943 31.75 10.57 22.11
CA GLU A 943 32.96 10.09 22.76
C GLU A 943 33.09 8.59 22.52
N SER A 944 34.09 8.18 21.74
CA SER A 944 34.31 6.77 21.42
C SER A 944 35.21 6.12 22.47
N VAL A 945 34.76 5.00 23.04
CA VAL A 945 35.54 4.14 23.95
C VAL A 945 36.09 2.93 23.20
N ILE A 946 35.29 2.36 22.28
CA ILE A 946 35.65 1.25 21.40
C ILE A 946 35.22 1.63 19.98
N GLY A 947 36.10 1.42 19.00
CA GLY A 947 35.88 1.85 17.61
C GLY A 947 36.04 3.36 17.44
N GLN A 948 35.63 3.87 16.28
CA GLN A 948 35.71 5.29 15.92
C GLN A 948 34.38 5.77 15.34
N ALA A 949 33.97 6.99 15.71
CA ALA A 949 32.79 7.64 15.16
C ALA A 949 33.16 9.02 14.59
N VAL A 950 32.81 9.28 13.33
CA VAL A 950 33.12 10.52 12.62
C VAL A 950 31.85 11.06 11.96
N PRO A 951 31.41 12.29 12.27
CA PRO A 951 30.30 12.93 11.57
C PRO A 951 30.75 13.37 10.16
N ILE A 952 30.05 12.90 9.13
CA ILE A 952 30.33 13.24 7.72
C ILE A 952 29.02 13.54 7.00
N ASP A 953 28.89 14.77 6.47
CA ASP A 953 27.76 15.19 5.63
C ASP A 953 26.37 14.94 6.26
N GLY A 954 26.25 15.10 7.59
CA GLY A 954 24.99 14.88 8.30
C GLY A 954 24.71 13.43 8.73
N ILE A 955 25.65 12.51 8.50
CA ILE A 955 25.59 11.11 8.93
C ILE A 955 26.74 10.82 9.90
N LEU A 956 26.48 10.13 11.00
CA LEU A 956 27.54 9.58 11.84
C LEU A 956 28.05 8.28 11.22
N ARG A 957 29.32 8.25 10.80
CA ARG A 957 29.96 7.03 10.30
C ARG A 957 30.75 6.37 11.42
N ILE A 958 30.49 5.08 11.65
CA ILE A 958 31.12 4.29 12.68
C ILE A 958 32.00 3.22 12.04
N THR A 959 33.26 3.17 12.47
CA THR A 959 34.15 2.03 12.21
C THR A 959 34.28 1.24 13.51
N PRO A 960 33.70 0.03 13.59
CA PRO A 960 33.79 -0.81 14.77
C PRO A 960 35.21 -1.35 14.97
N ASP A 961 35.61 -1.54 16.22
CA ASP A 961 36.77 -2.34 16.60
C ASP A 961 36.30 -3.78 16.80
N ASN A 962 36.75 -4.67 15.91
CA ASN A 962 36.40 -6.09 15.88
C ASN A 962 34.88 -6.37 15.98
N GLY A 963 34.09 -5.66 15.18
CA GLY A 963 32.63 -5.83 15.11
C GLY A 963 31.83 -5.06 16.16
N SER A 964 32.48 -4.28 17.03
CA SER A 964 31.81 -3.50 18.08
C SER A 964 32.19 -2.02 18.10
N PHE A 965 31.23 -1.18 18.47
CA PHE A 965 31.42 0.21 18.86
C PHE A 965 30.83 0.45 20.25
N ARG A 966 31.54 1.22 21.08
CA ARG A 966 31.06 1.68 22.39
C ARG A 966 31.36 3.16 22.51
N GLY A 967 30.39 3.96 22.92
CA GLY A 967 30.60 5.38 23.11
C GLY A 967 29.44 6.08 23.77
N LYS A 968 29.62 7.38 24.01
CA LYS A 968 28.64 8.25 24.67
C LYS A 968 28.28 9.45 23.80
N THR A 969 27.00 9.75 23.67
CA THR A 969 26.52 10.98 23.01
C THR A 969 26.40 12.12 24.02
N SER A 970 26.61 13.37 23.59
CA SER A 970 26.51 14.55 24.47
C SER A 970 25.10 14.97 24.85
N GLY A 971 24.07 14.45 24.18
CA GLY A 971 22.71 15.00 24.24
C GLY A 971 22.56 16.24 23.35
N ALA A 972 21.70 16.17 22.35
CA ALA A 972 21.25 17.25 21.49
C ALA A 972 19.84 16.95 20.96
N GLU A 973 18.93 17.92 21.07
CA GLU A 973 17.63 17.87 20.39
C GLU A 973 17.84 18.14 18.90
N LEU A 974 17.91 17.06 18.13
CA LEU A 974 18.05 17.12 16.68
C LEU A 974 16.66 17.16 16.02
N PRO A 975 16.52 17.79 14.83
CA PRO A 975 15.24 17.81 14.10
C PRO A 975 14.80 16.42 13.63
N ILE A 976 15.74 15.47 13.55
CA ILE A 976 15.52 14.06 13.23
C ILE A 976 16.47 13.22 14.10
N ASP A 977 16.14 11.95 14.35
CA ASP A 977 17.09 11.04 15.01
C ASP A 977 18.36 10.91 14.15
N LEU A 978 19.52 10.90 14.82
CA LEU A 978 20.83 10.96 14.19
C LEU A 978 21.03 9.79 13.22
N PRO A 979 21.15 10.02 11.90
CA PRO A 979 21.46 8.97 10.94
C PRO A 979 22.84 8.37 11.18
N VAL A 980 22.93 7.04 11.17
CA VAL A 980 24.19 6.31 11.41
C VAL A 980 24.41 5.23 10.37
N ILE A 981 25.65 5.12 9.90
CA ILE A 981 26.15 3.99 9.12
C ILE A 981 27.33 3.38 9.87
N ILE A 982 27.27 2.08 10.14
CA ILE A 982 28.36 1.31 10.75
C ILE A 982 28.87 0.29 9.72
N SER A 983 30.16 0.32 9.39
CA SER A 983 30.73 -0.51 8.32
C SER A 983 31.71 -1.55 8.86
N GLY A 984 31.72 -2.76 8.27
CA GLY A 984 32.65 -3.82 8.67
C GLY A 984 32.08 -4.82 9.68
N LEU A 985 30.75 -4.94 9.73
CA LEU A 985 30.05 -5.96 10.49
C LEU A 985 29.94 -7.27 9.70
N ASN A 986 29.74 -8.38 10.40
CA ASN A 986 29.40 -9.65 9.75
C ASN A 986 27.86 -9.75 9.57
N PRO A 987 27.33 -9.90 8.34
CA PRO A 987 25.89 -10.04 8.11
C PRO A 987 25.29 -11.36 8.62
N ASN A 988 26.13 -12.36 8.93
CA ASN A 988 25.66 -13.65 9.48
C ASN A 988 25.44 -13.60 11.00
N TRP A 989 25.79 -12.50 11.68
CA TRP A 989 25.68 -12.39 13.14
C TRP A 989 24.64 -11.34 13.50
N ASP A 990 23.77 -11.66 14.47
CA ASP A 990 22.83 -10.70 15.03
C ASP A 990 23.58 -9.44 15.47
N THR A 991 23.00 -8.30 15.11
CA THR A 991 23.59 -6.99 15.32
C THR A 991 22.55 -6.12 16.00
N GLY A 992 22.97 -5.25 16.91
CA GLY A 992 22.05 -4.35 17.59
C GLY A 992 22.69 -3.08 18.11
N ILE A 993 21.83 -2.17 18.55
CA ILE A 993 22.15 -1.03 19.39
C ILE A 993 21.62 -1.29 20.81
N VAL A 994 22.44 -1.03 21.82
CA VAL A 994 22.04 -1.05 23.23
C VAL A 994 22.10 0.36 23.78
N TYR A 995 21.01 0.81 24.39
CA TYR A 995 20.96 2.03 25.19
C TYR A 995 21.11 1.66 26.67
N TYR A 996 22.29 1.85 27.25
CA TYR A 996 22.57 1.42 28.61
C TYR A 996 21.90 2.30 29.67
N GLY A 997 21.46 1.65 30.76
CA GLY A 997 20.75 2.25 31.87
C GLY A 997 19.31 2.64 31.54
N LYS A 998 18.78 3.57 32.33
CA LYS A 998 17.42 4.09 32.20
C LYS A 998 17.33 5.13 31.10
N ASN A 999 16.60 4.80 30.03
CA ASN A 999 16.46 5.66 28.86
C ASN A 999 14.99 5.93 28.56
N ARG A 1000 14.64 7.19 28.34
CA ARG A 1000 13.33 7.59 27.80
C ARG A 1000 13.44 7.78 26.31
N ILE A 1001 12.76 6.94 25.53
CA ILE A 1001 12.85 6.92 24.07
C ILE A 1001 11.51 7.26 23.46
N LYS A 1002 11.52 8.25 22.56
CA LYS A 1002 10.36 8.66 21.75
C LYS A 1002 9.96 7.50 20.85
N THR A 1003 8.86 6.84 21.20
CA THR A 1003 8.35 5.66 20.50
C THR A 1003 7.03 5.99 19.81
N GLN A 1004 6.94 5.69 18.52
CA GLN A 1004 5.69 5.81 17.76
C GLN A 1004 4.77 4.64 18.10
N MET A 1005 3.59 4.93 18.63
CA MET A 1005 2.60 3.92 18.98
C MET A 1005 1.36 4.09 18.10
N TYR A 1006 0.73 2.97 17.74
CA TYR A 1006 -0.63 3.00 17.23
C TYR A 1006 -1.64 3.03 18.38
N ALA A 1007 -2.65 3.88 18.27
CA ALA A 1007 -3.93 3.64 18.91
C ALA A 1007 -4.93 3.30 17.83
N SER A 1008 -5.70 2.24 18.06
CA SER A 1008 -6.97 2.04 17.40
C SER A 1008 -8.06 2.51 18.34
N ASN A 1009 -8.97 3.37 17.87
CA ASN A 1009 -10.21 3.59 18.60
C ASN A 1009 -11.18 2.40 18.39
N GLU A 1010 -12.38 2.49 18.95
CA GLU A 1010 -13.43 1.46 18.80
C GLU A 1010 -13.91 1.22 17.35
N TYR A 1011 -13.59 2.13 16.42
CA TYR A 1011 -13.80 1.98 14.99
C TYR A 1011 -12.59 1.40 14.24
N LEU A 1012 -11.55 0.99 14.99
CA LEU A 1012 -10.24 0.59 14.51
C LEU A 1012 -9.53 1.66 13.66
N GLN A 1013 -9.96 2.92 13.78
CA GLN A 1013 -9.24 4.03 13.20
C GLN A 1013 -7.88 4.12 13.86
N ARG A 1014 -6.84 4.00 13.05
CA ARG A 1014 -5.45 4.03 13.51
C ARG A 1014 -4.99 5.47 13.57
N SER A 1015 -4.66 5.94 14.76
CA SER A 1015 -3.87 7.14 14.97
C SER A 1015 -2.46 6.72 15.34
N VAL A 1016 -1.45 7.43 14.85
CA VAL A 1016 -0.09 7.32 15.37
C VAL A 1016 0.14 8.49 16.30
N PHE A 1017 0.71 8.21 17.47
CA PHE A 1017 1.16 9.24 18.39
C PHE A 1017 2.54 8.85 18.93
N ILE A 1018 3.29 9.83 19.39
CA ILE A 1018 4.61 9.62 20.01
C ILE A 1018 4.44 9.63 21.52
N ARG A 1019 5.07 8.69 22.21
CA ARG A 1019 5.22 8.71 23.67
C ARG A 1019 6.68 8.49 24.03
N ASP A 1020 7.11 9.15 25.10
CA ASP A 1020 8.32 8.77 25.79
C ASP A 1020 8.05 7.48 26.56
N VAL A 1021 8.77 6.42 26.19
CA VAL A 1021 8.72 5.12 26.88
C VAL A 1021 10.04 4.94 27.61
N GLU A 1022 9.96 4.62 28.89
CA GLU A 1022 11.13 4.30 29.70
C GLU A 1022 11.54 2.84 29.45
N HIS A 1023 12.82 2.64 29.20
CA HIS A 1023 13.44 1.33 29.02
C HIS A 1023 14.71 1.23 29.85
N ASP A 1024 14.95 0.05 30.41
CA ASP A 1024 16.21 -0.33 31.02
C ASP A 1024 17.00 -1.17 30.00
N ASP A 1025 18.23 -0.75 29.67
CA ASP A 1025 19.15 -1.48 28.80
C ASP A 1025 18.52 -1.93 27.46
N LEU A 1026 17.90 -0.98 26.75
CA LEU A 1026 17.13 -1.31 25.55
C LEU A 1026 18.03 -1.83 24.44
N LEU A 1027 17.89 -3.12 24.09
CA LEU A 1027 18.43 -3.70 22.87
C LEU A 1027 17.45 -3.54 21.71
N GLN A 1028 17.92 -2.96 20.61
CA GLN A 1028 17.22 -2.95 19.33
C GLN A 1028 18.09 -3.62 18.26
N HIS A 1029 17.55 -4.61 17.57
CA HIS A 1029 18.26 -5.26 16.47
C HIS A 1029 18.35 -4.33 15.26
N ILE A 1030 19.50 -4.33 14.58
CA ILE A 1030 19.75 -3.50 13.41
C ILE A 1030 20.10 -4.38 12.20
N PRO A 1031 19.63 -4.01 11.00
CA PRO A 1031 19.98 -4.73 9.79
C PRO A 1031 21.45 -4.53 9.40
N VAL A 1032 22.03 -5.57 8.80
CA VAL A 1032 23.34 -5.52 8.15
C VAL A 1032 23.18 -6.03 6.72
N LEU A 1033 23.68 -5.26 5.76
CA LEU A 1033 23.70 -5.65 4.35
C LEU A 1033 24.83 -6.65 4.07
N ASP A 1034 24.78 -7.34 2.95
CA ASP A 1034 25.80 -8.32 2.53
C ASP A 1034 27.23 -7.73 2.47
N ASN A 1035 27.37 -6.42 2.29
CA ASN A 1035 28.67 -5.73 2.29
C ASN A 1035 29.20 -5.39 3.69
N GLY A 1036 28.48 -5.75 4.75
CA GLY A 1036 28.85 -5.48 6.15
C GLY A 1036 28.45 -4.09 6.66
N ASP A 1037 27.66 -3.33 5.90
CA ASP A 1037 27.12 -2.04 6.36
C ASP A 1037 25.81 -2.24 7.13
N GLY A 1038 25.77 -1.71 8.36
CA GLY A 1038 24.56 -1.53 9.15
C GLY A 1038 24.05 -0.10 9.08
N TYR A 1039 22.73 0.04 9.03
CA TYR A 1039 22.05 1.34 8.93
C TYR A 1039 21.08 1.49 10.11
N LEU A 1040 21.23 2.57 10.87
CA LEU A 1040 20.39 2.83 12.03
C LEU A 1040 20.17 4.33 12.27
N GLN A 1041 19.36 4.64 13.29
CA GLN A 1041 19.22 5.98 13.85
C GLN A 1041 19.42 5.94 15.36
N ILE A 1042 20.01 7.00 15.90
CA ILE A 1042 20.20 7.19 17.35
C ILE A 1042 19.34 8.35 17.83
N GLU A 1043 18.55 8.09 18.88
CA GLU A 1043 17.84 9.15 19.60
C GLU A 1043 18.86 9.91 20.48
N THR A 1044 19.00 11.22 20.26
CA THR A 1044 20.04 12.02 20.89
C THR A 1044 19.54 13.08 21.87
N SER A 1045 18.25 13.21 22.17
CA SER A 1045 17.72 14.30 23.02
C SER A 1045 18.37 14.41 24.41
N SER A 1046 18.95 13.32 24.90
CA SER A 1046 19.74 13.28 26.13
C SER A 1046 21.04 12.52 25.92
N PRO A 1047 22.05 12.71 26.79
CA PRO A 1047 23.27 11.92 26.73
C PRO A 1047 22.96 10.43 26.81
N ARG A 1048 23.43 9.66 25.83
CA ARG A 1048 23.22 8.20 25.78
C ARG A 1048 24.54 7.48 25.86
N ASP A 1049 24.57 6.44 26.67
CA ASP A 1049 25.66 5.49 26.70
C ASP A 1049 25.29 4.29 25.83
N LEU A 1050 26.04 4.07 24.74
CA LEU A 1050 25.63 3.22 23.63
C LEU A 1050 26.62 2.11 23.31
N PHE A 1051 26.11 0.92 22.98
CA PHE A 1051 26.82 -0.09 22.19
C PHE A 1051 26.16 -0.22 20.82
N ILE A 1052 26.95 -0.40 19.75
CA ILE A 1052 26.45 -0.67 18.39
C ILE A 1052 27.37 -1.70 17.74
N GLY A 1053 26.84 -2.81 17.23
CA GLY A 1053 27.64 -3.80 16.51
C GLY A 1053 27.09 -5.22 16.57
N ASN A 1054 27.91 -6.18 16.10
CA ASN A 1054 27.60 -7.61 16.22
C ASN A 1054 27.50 -7.96 17.71
N LEU A 1055 26.44 -8.65 18.14
CA LEU A 1055 26.22 -8.96 19.56
C LEU A 1055 27.16 -10.09 20.03
N LEU A 1056 27.43 -11.04 19.13
CA LEU A 1056 28.31 -12.17 19.31
C LEU A 1056 29.32 -12.21 18.17
N ILE A 1057 30.52 -12.73 18.45
CA ILE A 1057 31.59 -12.89 17.47
C ILE A 1057 32.23 -14.27 17.61
N CYS A 1058 32.79 -14.78 16.52
CA CYS A 1058 33.64 -15.97 16.50
C CYS A 1058 34.65 -15.89 15.34
N GLU A 1059 35.57 -16.85 15.23
CA GLU A 1059 36.61 -16.83 14.18
C GLU A 1059 36.05 -17.20 12.80
N ASP A 1060 35.09 -18.12 12.74
CA ASP A 1060 34.46 -18.54 11.49
C ASP A 1060 33.30 -17.63 11.10
N LYS A 1061 33.54 -16.79 10.10
CA LYS A 1061 32.55 -15.82 9.60
C LYS A 1061 31.35 -16.44 8.89
N ASN A 1062 31.41 -17.73 8.54
CA ASN A 1062 30.31 -18.44 7.86
C ASN A 1062 29.28 -19.00 8.85
N LEU A 1063 29.59 -19.03 10.15
CA LEU A 1063 28.64 -19.42 11.18
C LEU A 1063 27.60 -18.31 11.38
N CYS A 1064 26.32 -18.67 11.37
CA CYS A 1064 25.25 -17.74 11.70
C CYS A 1064 25.03 -17.72 13.22
N LEU A 1065 25.10 -16.54 13.84
CA LEU A 1065 24.96 -16.37 15.29
C LEU A 1065 23.71 -15.54 15.60
N SER A 1066 22.84 -16.03 16.48
CA SER A 1066 21.65 -15.31 16.91
C SER A 1066 21.50 -15.28 18.44
N VAL A 1067 21.12 -14.13 19.00
CA VAL A 1067 20.88 -13.98 20.44
C VAL A 1067 19.43 -14.38 20.73
N VAL A 1068 19.20 -15.48 21.43
CA VAL A 1068 17.85 -16.01 21.65
C VAL A 1068 17.13 -15.23 22.76
N ASN A 1069 17.85 -14.87 23.83
CA ASN A 1069 17.31 -14.16 24.98
C ASN A 1069 18.44 -13.48 25.76
N THR A 1070 18.14 -12.34 26.38
CA THR A 1070 19.07 -11.55 27.20
C THR A 1070 18.63 -11.43 28.66
N LEU A 1071 17.47 -11.97 29.04
CA LEU A 1071 16.99 -11.98 30.41
C LEU A 1071 17.94 -12.79 31.30
N PRO A 1072 18.30 -12.31 32.51
CA PRO A 1072 19.37 -12.89 33.34
C PRO A 1072 19.37 -14.43 33.46
N ASP A 1073 18.20 -15.04 33.67
CA ASP A 1073 18.08 -16.50 33.90
C ASP A 1073 17.72 -17.31 32.63
N GLU A 1074 17.54 -16.64 31.49
CA GLU A 1074 17.14 -17.26 30.23
C GLU A 1074 18.13 -16.99 29.11
N ARG A 1075 19.27 -16.35 29.41
CA ARG A 1075 20.30 -15.98 28.44
C ARG A 1075 20.68 -17.17 27.56
N ALA A 1076 20.60 -16.98 26.26
CA ALA A 1076 20.94 -18.03 25.32
C ALA A 1076 21.31 -17.44 23.97
N PHE A 1077 22.10 -18.19 23.22
CA PHE A 1077 22.35 -17.94 21.80
C PHE A 1077 22.19 -19.21 20.97
N GLU A 1078 21.92 -19.03 19.69
CA GLU A 1078 21.89 -20.07 18.68
C GLU A 1078 23.06 -19.88 17.72
N ALA A 1079 23.75 -20.97 17.40
CA ALA A 1079 24.73 -21.05 16.34
C ALA A 1079 24.22 -22.00 15.25
N HIS A 1080 24.06 -21.51 14.04
CA HIS A 1080 23.61 -22.28 12.88
C HIS A 1080 24.72 -22.37 11.83
N ASN A 1081 25.01 -23.58 11.37
CA ASN A 1081 26.04 -23.83 10.36
C ASN A 1081 25.39 -24.08 9.00
N PRO A 1082 25.39 -23.11 8.07
CA PRO A 1082 24.83 -23.31 6.73
C PRO A 1082 25.78 -24.03 5.77
N THR A 1083 26.99 -24.41 6.19
CA THR A 1083 28.02 -24.98 5.31
C THR A 1083 27.94 -26.51 5.23
N ASP A 1084 28.79 -27.11 4.38
CA ASP A 1084 28.91 -28.56 4.22
C ASP A 1084 29.96 -29.19 5.16
N LYS A 1085 30.65 -28.37 5.99
CA LYS A 1085 31.71 -28.83 6.88
C LYS A 1085 31.34 -28.55 8.33
N VAL A 1086 31.79 -29.41 9.24
CA VAL A 1086 31.69 -29.13 10.68
C VAL A 1086 32.45 -27.85 10.99
N ILE A 1087 31.83 -26.94 11.74
CA ILE A 1087 32.49 -25.72 12.25
C ILE A 1087 32.79 -25.93 13.73
N ARG A 1088 34.06 -25.80 14.10
CA ARG A 1088 34.54 -25.74 15.49
C ARG A 1088 35.08 -24.35 15.75
N THR A 1089 34.51 -23.64 16.71
CA THR A 1089 34.88 -22.25 16.98
C THR A 1089 34.56 -21.87 18.42
N VAL A 1090 35.14 -20.75 18.87
CA VAL A 1090 34.83 -20.14 20.15
C VAL A 1090 33.91 -18.95 19.94
N VAL A 1091 32.70 -19.02 20.50
CA VAL A 1091 31.75 -17.91 20.52
C VAL A 1091 31.91 -17.11 21.80
N ARG A 1092 31.90 -15.78 21.67
CA ARG A 1092 31.96 -14.82 22.76
C ARG A 1092 31.11 -13.57 22.46
N PRO A 1093 30.67 -12.81 23.47
CA PRO A 1093 30.13 -11.48 23.29
C PRO A 1093 31.14 -10.57 22.59
N ALA A 1094 30.66 -9.65 21.75
CA ALA A 1094 31.52 -8.61 21.23
C ALA A 1094 31.97 -7.64 22.34
N LYS A 1095 33.13 -7.00 22.15
CA LYS A 1095 33.71 -6.13 23.17
C LYS A 1095 32.74 -4.98 23.51
N GLY A 1096 32.45 -4.81 24.79
CA GLY A 1096 31.51 -3.79 25.27
C GLY A 1096 30.04 -4.17 25.23
N PHE A 1097 29.66 -5.33 24.67
CA PHE A 1097 28.31 -5.88 24.81
C PHE A 1097 28.21 -6.72 26.09
N THR A 1098 27.41 -6.25 27.05
CA THR A 1098 27.39 -6.78 28.43
C THR A 1098 26.11 -7.51 28.82
N LEU A 1099 25.05 -7.50 28.00
CA LEU A 1099 23.75 -8.07 28.39
C LEU A 1099 23.76 -9.59 28.57
N LEU A 1100 24.73 -10.28 27.96
CA LEU A 1100 24.93 -11.72 28.10
C LEU A 1100 25.98 -12.09 29.17
N GLY A 1101 26.55 -11.11 29.88
CA GLY A 1101 27.74 -11.31 30.70
C GLY A 1101 28.98 -11.62 29.86
N GLU A 1102 30.10 -11.94 30.51
CA GLU A 1102 31.33 -12.37 29.84
C GLU A 1102 31.36 -13.89 29.71
N PHE A 1103 31.65 -14.40 28.51
CA PHE A 1103 31.89 -15.82 28.29
C PHE A 1103 32.77 -16.07 27.08
N ALA A 1104 33.36 -17.26 27.05
CA ALA A 1104 33.90 -17.89 25.86
C ALA A 1104 33.41 -19.35 25.87
N ARG A 1105 32.78 -19.78 24.78
CA ARG A 1105 32.22 -21.14 24.65
C ARG A 1105 32.72 -21.75 23.36
N GLU A 1106 33.47 -22.84 23.50
CA GLU A 1106 33.79 -23.71 22.37
C GLU A 1106 32.52 -24.46 21.97
N ILE A 1107 32.23 -24.46 20.68
CA ILE A 1107 31.09 -25.16 20.10
C ILE A 1107 31.53 -25.93 18.86
N GLU A 1108 30.86 -27.05 18.63
CA GLU A 1108 30.92 -27.81 17.39
C GLU A 1108 29.53 -27.81 16.78
N VAL A 1109 29.40 -27.32 15.55
CA VAL A 1109 28.11 -27.25 14.84
C VAL A 1109 28.21 -28.05 13.55
N ALA A 1110 27.42 -29.13 13.46
CA ALA A 1110 27.40 -30.00 12.29
C ALA A 1110 26.79 -29.28 11.06
N PRO A 1111 27.15 -29.70 9.82
CA PRO A 1111 26.60 -29.15 8.59
C PRO A 1111 25.08 -29.08 8.58
N GLY A 1112 24.50 -27.92 8.25
CA GLY A 1112 23.06 -27.71 8.14
C GLY A 1112 22.28 -27.90 9.45
N THR A 1113 22.91 -27.74 10.60
CA THR A 1113 22.28 -27.87 11.92
C THR A 1113 22.41 -26.60 12.76
N SER A 1114 21.64 -26.54 13.85
CA SER A 1114 21.72 -25.48 14.85
C SER A 1114 22.02 -26.05 16.24
N VAL A 1115 22.80 -25.34 17.03
CA VAL A 1115 23.03 -25.61 18.45
C VAL A 1115 22.60 -24.39 19.27
N THR A 1116 21.72 -24.60 20.25
CA THR A 1116 21.35 -23.56 21.23
C THR A 1116 22.17 -23.75 22.50
N VAL A 1117 22.88 -22.70 22.92
CA VAL A 1117 23.71 -22.69 24.12
C VAL A 1117 23.03 -21.79 25.16
N LYS A 1118 22.62 -22.38 26.28
CA LYS A 1118 22.18 -21.63 27.45
C LYS A 1118 23.39 -21.08 28.19
N LEU A 1119 23.29 -19.86 28.67
CA LEU A 1119 24.33 -19.17 29.41
C LEU A 1119 23.96 -19.10 30.90
N PRO A 1120 24.95 -19.02 31.80
CA PRO A 1120 24.73 -18.87 33.24
C PRO A 1120 24.07 -17.55 33.63
#